data_AF-A0A549SD24-F1
#
_entry.id   AF-A0A549SD24-F1
#
_cell.length_a   1.000
_cell.length_b   1.000
_cell.length_c   1.000
_cell.angle_alpha   90.00
_cell.angle_beta   90.00
_cell.angle_gamma   90.00
#
_symmetry.space_group_name_H-M   'P 1'
#
loop_
_entity.id
_entity.type
_entity.pdbx_description
1 polymer ?
#
loop_
_entity_poly.entity_id
_entity_poly.type
_entity_poly.pdbx_seq_one_letter_code
_entity_poly.pdbx_strand_id
1 'polypeptide(L)'
;MRGAIGAAIGGTVALSTDGATITFTPETGFTGVMKFKYLVQDSTGQTGLYAQQAGTSNMAEMAGTVFLDTPDHPTDEMFDAQWYLPEINVLPIWEDYTGAGVSIAVFDASGNVDLTHPDLATNAGNSFKIDGSPGVDQYGMHATLVAGVIGAERNGEGVVGVAYDATISSVAIPTDFVDPDYIDLTRWRNYDVVNNSWTMNPAFVDNFLTNPYYENAYDSAVRYGRGGKGTVLVFAAGNDRGARNTNDLNETNSLYGITVAGINAKTDLSTLTVAPQPFSTQGETILVSAPGSNIASTSEILTSSTGTVFGSDYATAEGTSFATPIVSGVAALMLEANPNLGYRDVQDILAYSARKVSDPATSWQINLATNWNGGGLHYSRDYGFGEVDARAAVRLAETWQGQKTANNILGRDAVSQTGTFGNGAHLVEDYGLFYLWGSYVLLPIGAHVEYSSSFTASYVTPASDVTTEHVMIYVDLDVDVYPIESLEVIYEPLVASGASFDYNGTPYSATNYTYDDSRRSILLDGEQLVSGQSSFSTGADGHRHLNFAFGSAKYRGEDWNGDEQWVLRVFSNGQEVAPSTNWRIRAFGASDAAPRQWIFTDELSSGSWITPQTSSDSFNASAATGNNIIDLRGGSTDSTINGWNVAVNGDLAKGFGGDGNDVLIANAFGDELDGGRGNDQFFGGAGNDTLDGGQGNDILTGGGYDTYEFDAKGGQDVIVNGVATNAGPSGELAMGGGVSLFDLRFMRSGNDLVITVIGAESRVAVRDWFAGAYAQLTKLTFSDGSQIGASAIAALATLADAPSGVIENAGNIALVVAGNNYGLYGKDGSGNPTTGPLLRYQGGAVTAGQFSGWSPAAAAQTASGYVAALRSADAASYSIWSVDAGGNCVTSVGIEKNDPRLWSYETQFNFDLGGDGKIGAPLSPSGVIENAGNIALVALGGYYGLYGMDSAGNPTTGPLLRY
;
A
#
# COMPACT_ATOMS: atom_id res chain seq x y z
N MET A 1 -3.73 13.54 -43.52
CA MET A 1 -3.10 13.86 -42.22
C MET A 1 -1.66 14.22 -42.48
N ARG A 2 -1.08 15.18 -41.73
CA ARG A 2 0.29 15.64 -41.94
C ARG A 2 1.11 15.50 -40.67
N GLY A 3 1.94 14.46 -40.64
CA GLY A 3 2.94 14.25 -39.59
C GLY A 3 2.36 13.87 -38.23
N ALA A 4 3.15 13.10 -37.48
CA ALA A 4 3.06 13.05 -36.02
C ALA A 4 3.85 14.25 -35.50
N ILE A 5 3.16 15.27 -34.96
CA ILE A 5 3.85 16.29 -34.16
C ILE A 5 3.82 15.79 -32.73
N GLY A 6 4.98 15.34 -32.24
CA GLY A 6 5.26 15.20 -30.81
C GLY A 6 4.64 14.00 -30.11
N ALA A 7 5.52 13.13 -29.62
CA ALA A 7 5.32 12.17 -28.53
C ALA A 7 4.13 11.21 -28.69
N ALA A 8 4.34 10.15 -29.49
CA ALA A 8 3.67 8.90 -29.17
C ALA A 8 4.10 8.49 -27.75
N ILE A 9 3.13 8.14 -26.90
CA ILE A 9 3.34 7.61 -25.56
C ILE A 9 3.10 6.10 -25.62
N GLY A 10 4.02 5.33 -25.03
CA GLY A 10 3.95 3.87 -25.01
C GLY A 10 4.23 3.19 -26.36
N GLY A 11 4.93 3.88 -27.27
CA GLY A 11 5.27 3.31 -28.57
C GLY A 11 5.80 4.32 -29.58
N THR A 12 5.92 3.88 -30.83
CA THR A 12 6.36 4.70 -31.96
C THR A 12 5.28 4.78 -33.03
N VAL A 13 5.22 5.90 -33.76
CA VAL A 13 4.23 6.13 -34.81
C VAL A 13 4.92 6.42 -36.13
N ALA A 14 4.47 5.73 -37.19
CA ALA A 14 4.91 5.95 -38.56
C ALA A 14 3.73 6.31 -39.46
N LEU A 15 3.92 7.30 -40.34
CA LEU A 15 2.99 7.62 -41.42
C LEU A 15 3.57 7.09 -42.75
N SER A 16 2.76 6.35 -43.48
CA SER A 16 3.08 5.88 -44.84
C SER A 16 3.42 7.02 -45.81
N THR A 17 4.22 6.72 -46.85
CA THR A 17 4.72 7.71 -47.82
C THR A 17 3.61 8.42 -48.61
N ASP A 18 2.45 7.78 -48.79
CA ASP A 18 1.27 8.37 -49.44
C ASP A 18 0.32 9.08 -48.46
N GLY A 19 0.63 9.04 -47.16
CA GLY A 19 -0.15 9.68 -46.10
C GLY A 19 -1.49 8.99 -45.79
N ALA A 20 -1.72 7.77 -46.29
CA ALA A 20 -3.01 7.07 -46.19
C ALA A 20 -3.11 6.12 -44.98
N THR A 21 -1.98 5.68 -44.43
CA THR A 21 -1.91 4.71 -43.32
C THR A 21 -0.99 5.21 -42.21
N ILE A 22 -1.45 5.05 -40.97
CA ILE A 22 -0.68 5.25 -39.74
C ILE A 22 -0.42 3.89 -39.10
N THR A 23 0.81 3.65 -38.67
CA THR A 23 1.21 2.45 -37.93
C THR A 23 1.72 2.87 -36.57
N PHE A 24 1.07 2.41 -35.51
CA PHE A 24 1.57 2.49 -34.13
C PHE A 24 2.27 1.17 -33.80
N THR A 25 3.49 1.25 -33.27
CA THR A 25 4.25 0.09 -32.79
C THR A 25 4.42 0.24 -31.28
N PRO A 26 3.70 -0.56 -30.47
CA PRO A 26 3.80 -0.50 -29.01
C PRO A 26 5.21 -0.72 -28.51
N GLU A 27 5.56 -0.02 -27.43
CA GLU A 27 6.75 -0.29 -26.65
C GLU A 27 6.51 -1.53 -25.80
N THR A 28 7.48 -2.45 -25.80
CA THR A 28 7.35 -3.71 -25.03
C THR A 28 7.40 -3.38 -23.54
N GLY A 29 6.39 -3.84 -22.79
CA GLY A 29 6.32 -3.65 -21.33
C GLY A 29 5.71 -2.34 -20.85
N PHE A 30 5.15 -1.51 -21.74
CA PHE A 30 4.46 -0.29 -21.32
C PHE A 30 3.05 -0.58 -20.78
N THR A 31 2.72 -0.06 -19.61
CA THR A 31 1.49 -0.36 -18.83
C THR A 31 0.57 0.85 -18.63
N GLY A 32 0.75 1.92 -19.42
CA GLY A 32 -0.05 3.14 -19.37
C GLY A 32 -1.00 3.32 -20.56
N VAL A 33 -1.56 4.53 -20.70
CA VAL A 33 -2.39 4.89 -21.85
C VAL A 33 -1.52 5.20 -23.07
N MET A 34 -1.48 4.25 -24.01
CA MET A 34 -0.84 4.44 -25.30
C MET A 34 -1.62 5.45 -26.13
N LYS A 35 -0.94 6.53 -26.56
CA LYS A 35 -1.58 7.59 -27.36
C LYS A 35 -0.62 8.29 -28.29
N PHE A 36 -1.15 8.94 -29.32
CA PHE A 36 -0.38 9.83 -30.16
C PHE A 36 -1.25 10.95 -30.73
N LYS A 37 -0.59 12.02 -31.19
CA LYS A 37 -1.25 13.15 -31.82
C LYS A 37 -0.99 13.22 -33.31
N TYR A 38 -1.97 13.72 -34.05
CA TYR A 38 -1.85 13.97 -35.48
C TYR A 38 -2.45 15.32 -35.86
N LEU A 39 -1.87 15.93 -36.89
CA LEU A 39 -2.46 17.10 -37.53
C LEU A 39 -3.24 16.72 -38.79
N VAL A 40 -4.24 17.54 -39.08
CA VAL A 40 -5.02 17.45 -40.31
C VAL A 40 -4.46 18.38 -41.38
N GLN A 41 -4.42 17.88 -42.60
CA GLN A 41 -4.12 18.67 -43.79
C GLN A 41 -5.11 18.23 -44.86
N ASP A 42 -5.72 19.20 -45.54
CA ASP A 42 -6.66 18.92 -46.62
C ASP A 42 -5.93 18.56 -47.93
N SER A 43 -6.70 18.20 -48.95
CA SER A 43 -6.18 17.81 -50.27
C SER A 43 -5.54 18.95 -51.07
N THR A 44 -5.72 20.20 -50.64
CA THR A 44 -5.11 21.40 -51.26
C THR A 44 -3.83 21.83 -50.54
N GLY A 45 -3.48 21.16 -49.44
CA GLY A 45 -2.30 21.43 -48.64
C GLY A 45 -2.54 22.40 -47.49
N GLN A 46 -3.79 22.80 -47.22
CA GLN A 46 -4.13 23.69 -46.10
C GLN A 46 -4.10 22.94 -44.77
N THR A 47 -3.49 23.56 -43.76
CA THR A 47 -3.31 23.02 -42.40
C THR A 47 -4.56 23.19 -41.54
N GLY A 48 -4.57 22.58 -40.36
CA GLY A 48 -5.64 22.70 -39.38
C GLY A 48 -5.85 24.11 -38.83
N LEU A 49 -6.92 24.27 -38.07
CA LEU A 49 -7.22 25.50 -37.33
C LEU A 49 -6.13 25.77 -36.29
N TYR A 50 -5.89 27.05 -35.99
CA TYR A 50 -4.98 27.45 -34.91
C TYR A 50 -5.79 27.93 -33.70
N ALA A 51 -5.47 27.38 -32.53
CA ALA A 51 -5.93 27.90 -31.25
C ALA A 51 -4.94 28.96 -30.76
N GLN A 52 -5.45 30.11 -30.33
CA GLN A 52 -4.67 31.17 -29.71
C GLN A 52 -5.19 31.38 -28.29
N GLN A 53 -4.31 31.35 -27.30
CA GLN A 53 -4.69 31.68 -25.92
C GLN A 53 -5.01 33.18 -25.87
N ALA A 54 -6.25 33.49 -25.44
CA ALA A 54 -6.74 34.85 -25.40
C ALA A 54 -5.80 35.78 -24.61
N GLY A 55 -5.50 36.96 -25.17
CA GLY A 55 -4.60 37.93 -24.55
C GLY A 55 -3.10 37.65 -24.68
N THR A 56 -2.70 36.59 -25.39
CA THR A 56 -1.29 36.23 -25.61
C THR A 56 -0.97 36.06 -27.11
N SER A 57 0.31 35.97 -27.46
CA SER A 57 0.76 35.53 -28.79
C SER A 57 0.94 34.01 -28.88
N ASN A 58 0.65 33.26 -27.83
CA ASN A 58 0.81 31.81 -27.80
C ASN A 58 -0.28 31.19 -28.67
N MET A 59 0.14 30.44 -29.68
CA MET A 59 -0.77 29.74 -30.59
C MET A 59 -0.21 28.37 -30.95
N ALA A 60 -1.11 27.41 -31.16
CA ALA A 60 -0.79 26.08 -31.65
C ALA A 60 -1.79 25.67 -32.73
N GLU A 61 -1.35 24.86 -33.69
CA GLU A 61 -2.27 24.18 -34.59
C GLU A 61 -3.04 23.12 -33.80
N MET A 62 -4.36 23.04 -34.01
CA MET A 62 -5.21 22.05 -33.36
C MET A 62 -4.82 20.64 -33.83
N ALA A 63 -4.71 19.72 -32.88
CA ALA A 63 -4.36 18.33 -33.12
C ALA A 63 -5.51 17.40 -32.71
N GLY A 64 -5.63 16.27 -33.42
CA GLY A 64 -6.42 15.14 -32.93
C GLY A 64 -5.53 14.23 -32.08
N THR A 65 -6.07 13.69 -30.99
CA THR A 65 -5.43 12.65 -30.17
C THR A 65 -6.07 11.31 -30.52
N VAL A 66 -5.25 10.29 -30.66
CA VAL A 66 -5.67 8.89 -30.80
C VAL A 66 -5.20 8.14 -29.56
N PHE A 67 -6.12 7.45 -28.91
CA PHE A 67 -5.87 6.51 -27.83
C PHE A 67 -5.93 5.08 -28.39
N LEU A 68 -5.04 4.22 -27.94
CA LEU A 68 -5.10 2.79 -28.25
C LEU A 68 -5.77 2.08 -27.09
N ASP A 69 -6.99 1.63 -27.33
CA ASP A 69 -7.79 0.87 -26.38
C ASP A 69 -7.23 -0.56 -26.25
N THR A 70 -6.83 -0.92 -25.04
CA THR A 70 -6.42 -2.28 -24.68
C THR A 70 -7.43 -2.87 -23.69
N PRO A 71 -7.57 -4.20 -23.60
CA PRO A 71 -8.61 -4.82 -22.77
C PRO A 71 -8.59 -4.44 -21.28
N ASP A 72 -7.44 -3.97 -20.79
CA ASP A 72 -7.19 -3.48 -19.45
C ASP A 72 -7.64 -2.02 -19.22
N HIS A 73 -7.90 -1.23 -20.28
CA HIS A 73 -8.36 0.16 -20.16
C HIS A 73 -9.84 0.24 -19.76
N PRO A 74 -10.24 1.21 -18.92
CA PRO A 74 -11.65 1.50 -18.71
C PRO A 74 -12.37 1.91 -19.99
N THR A 75 -13.61 1.45 -20.15
CA THR A 75 -14.45 1.76 -21.31
C THR A 75 -15.35 2.98 -21.09
N ASP A 76 -15.26 3.59 -19.91
CA ASP A 76 -16.05 4.73 -19.45
C ASP A 76 -15.80 5.97 -20.33
N GLU A 77 -16.89 6.64 -20.72
CA GLU A 77 -16.88 7.62 -21.82
C GLU A 77 -15.92 8.81 -21.61
N MET A 78 -15.62 9.14 -20.36
CA MET A 78 -14.76 10.27 -19.99
C MET A 78 -13.37 9.87 -19.50
N PHE A 79 -13.00 8.59 -19.52
CA PHE A 79 -11.67 8.14 -19.08
C PHE A 79 -10.54 8.90 -19.80
N ASP A 80 -10.66 9.14 -21.11
CA ASP A 80 -9.70 9.90 -21.91
C ASP A 80 -9.52 11.36 -21.46
N ALA A 81 -10.52 11.93 -20.77
CA ALA A 81 -10.47 13.27 -20.20
C ALA A 81 -9.82 13.29 -18.80
N GLN A 82 -9.74 12.15 -18.12
CA GLN A 82 -9.16 11.99 -16.78
C GLN A 82 -7.64 11.80 -16.87
N TRP A 83 -6.95 12.81 -17.38
CA TRP A 83 -5.50 12.80 -17.60
C TRP A 83 -4.68 12.45 -16.34
N TYR A 84 -5.23 12.71 -15.15
CA TYR A 84 -4.58 12.46 -13.88
C TYR A 84 -4.41 10.97 -13.56
N LEU A 85 -5.28 10.08 -14.03
CA LEU A 85 -5.20 8.64 -13.76
C LEU A 85 -3.92 8.00 -14.32
N PRO A 86 -3.57 8.19 -15.61
CA PRO A 86 -2.28 7.74 -16.10
C PRO A 86 -1.11 8.56 -15.53
N GLU A 87 -1.29 9.84 -15.19
CA GLU A 87 -0.20 10.64 -14.60
C GLU A 87 0.24 10.06 -13.26
N ILE A 88 -0.69 9.75 -12.36
CA ILE A 88 -0.39 9.17 -11.03
C ILE A 88 -0.02 7.68 -11.08
N ASN A 89 0.07 7.09 -12.28
CA ASN A 89 0.49 5.70 -12.48
C ASN A 89 -0.41 4.65 -11.79
N VAL A 90 -1.75 4.83 -11.82
CA VAL A 90 -2.68 3.89 -11.14
C VAL A 90 -3.08 2.68 -11.97
N LEU A 91 -3.02 2.78 -13.31
CA LEU A 91 -3.53 1.73 -14.20
C LEU A 91 -2.92 0.33 -13.97
N PRO A 92 -1.60 0.19 -13.73
CA PRO A 92 -1.00 -1.13 -13.45
C PRO A 92 -1.48 -1.74 -12.13
N ILE A 93 -2.07 -0.95 -11.24
CA ILE A 93 -2.55 -1.41 -9.94
C ILE A 93 -3.96 -2.00 -10.03
N TRP A 94 -4.79 -1.52 -10.97
CA TRP A 94 -6.18 -1.97 -11.11
C TRP A 94 -6.34 -3.43 -11.54
N GLU A 95 -5.26 -4.09 -11.95
CA GLU A 95 -5.24 -5.55 -12.14
C GLU A 95 -5.29 -6.31 -10.81
N ASP A 96 -4.77 -5.70 -9.73
CA ASP A 96 -4.60 -6.33 -8.42
C ASP A 96 -5.54 -5.74 -7.34
N TYR A 97 -5.72 -4.41 -7.34
CA TYR A 97 -6.40 -3.66 -6.28
C TYR A 97 -7.25 -2.54 -6.86
N THR A 98 -8.45 -2.37 -6.32
CA THR A 98 -9.48 -1.46 -6.84
C THR A 98 -10.09 -0.57 -5.77
N GLY A 99 -9.63 -0.69 -4.52
CA GLY A 99 -10.17 -0.07 -3.32
C GLY A 99 -11.15 -0.97 -2.57
N ALA A 100 -11.34 -2.21 -3.02
CA ALA A 100 -12.38 -3.09 -2.52
C ALA A 100 -12.21 -3.37 -1.02
N GLY A 101 -13.31 -3.29 -0.27
CA GLY A 101 -13.32 -3.53 1.18
C GLY A 101 -12.78 -2.38 2.04
N VAL A 102 -12.32 -1.27 1.43
CA VAL A 102 -11.90 -0.07 2.15
C VAL A 102 -13.04 0.95 2.21
N SER A 103 -13.26 1.52 3.40
CA SER A 103 -14.29 2.54 3.64
C SER A 103 -13.70 3.95 3.67
N ILE A 104 -14.14 4.80 2.75
CA ILE A 104 -13.69 6.18 2.62
C ILE A 104 -14.85 7.12 2.94
N ALA A 105 -14.62 8.15 3.74
CA ALA A 105 -15.62 9.19 3.98
C ALA A 105 -15.21 10.56 3.45
N VAL A 106 -16.11 11.18 2.68
CA VAL A 106 -16.02 12.57 2.24
C VAL A 106 -16.70 13.46 3.28
N PHE A 107 -15.90 14.26 3.99
CA PHE A 107 -16.39 15.30 4.88
C PHE A 107 -16.37 16.61 4.13
N ASP A 108 -17.53 17.26 3.98
CA ASP A 108 -17.64 18.41 3.09
C ASP A 108 -18.65 19.45 3.59
N ALA A 109 -18.30 20.73 3.46
CA ALA A 109 -19.12 21.85 3.91
C ALA A 109 -20.21 22.24 2.90
N SER A 110 -20.12 21.79 1.64
CA SER A 110 -21.12 22.09 0.61
C SER A 110 -22.41 21.27 0.74
N GLY A 111 -22.39 20.16 1.49
CA GLY A 111 -23.51 19.25 1.64
C GLY A 111 -23.07 17.79 1.64
N ASN A 112 -24.03 16.87 1.50
CA ASN A 112 -23.73 15.45 1.29
C ASN A 112 -23.50 15.15 -0.19
N VAL A 113 -22.72 14.11 -0.46
CA VAL A 113 -22.53 13.53 -1.80
C VAL A 113 -23.86 13.03 -2.36
N ASP A 114 -24.10 13.25 -3.66
CA ASP A 114 -25.16 12.58 -4.41
C ASP A 114 -24.80 11.11 -4.67
N LEU A 115 -25.03 10.27 -3.66
CA LEU A 115 -24.86 8.82 -3.78
C LEU A 115 -25.93 8.14 -4.64
N THR A 116 -26.82 8.91 -5.29
CA THR A 116 -27.75 8.37 -6.31
C THR A 116 -27.22 8.56 -7.74
N HIS A 117 -26.11 9.28 -7.92
CA HIS A 117 -25.42 9.40 -9.19
C HIS A 117 -25.07 7.99 -9.75
N PRO A 118 -25.27 7.71 -11.05
CA PRO A 118 -24.99 6.40 -11.63
C PRO A 118 -23.60 5.85 -11.29
N ASP A 119 -22.56 6.68 -11.41
CA ASP A 119 -21.18 6.28 -11.08
C ASP A 119 -20.90 6.14 -9.58
N LEU A 120 -21.78 6.55 -8.67
CA LEU A 120 -21.53 6.48 -7.21
C LEU A 120 -22.48 5.51 -6.49
N ALA A 121 -23.57 5.11 -7.14
CA ALA A 121 -24.65 4.36 -6.49
C ALA A 121 -24.23 2.96 -6.02
N THR A 122 -23.39 2.27 -6.80
CA THR A 122 -22.90 0.92 -6.44
C THR A 122 -21.96 0.97 -5.23
N ASN A 123 -21.19 2.05 -5.11
CA ASN A 123 -20.20 2.26 -4.06
C ASN A 123 -20.76 3.02 -2.84
N ALA A 124 -22.06 3.28 -2.80
CA ALA A 124 -22.68 4.11 -1.79
C ALA A 124 -22.55 3.54 -0.36
N GLY A 125 -21.93 4.33 0.52
CA GLY A 125 -21.82 4.08 1.95
C GLY A 125 -22.87 4.85 2.76
N ASN A 126 -22.53 5.19 4.00
CA ASN A 126 -23.42 5.94 4.89
C ASN A 126 -23.46 7.42 4.52
N SER A 127 -24.64 8.04 4.62
CA SER A 127 -24.80 9.50 4.41
C SER A 127 -25.55 10.15 5.56
N PHE A 128 -24.89 11.09 6.23
CA PHE A 128 -25.46 11.83 7.36
C PHE A 128 -24.83 13.23 7.52
N LYS A 129 -25.42 14.06 8.37
CA LYS A 129 -24.81 15.33 8.81
C LYS A 129 -23.97 15.09 10.06
N ILE A 130 -22.96 15.91 10.31
CA ILE A 130 -22.01 15.72 11.42
C ILE A 130 -22.67 15.60 12.81
N ASP A 131 -23.83 16.25 12.99
CA ASP A 131 -24.65 16.17 14.20
C ASP A 131 -25.36 14.81 14.40
N GLY A 132 -25.19 13.89 13.45
CA GLY A 132 -25.81 12.56 13.42
C GLY A 132 -27.22 12.53 12.87
N SER A 133 -27.79 13.67 12.44
CA SER A 133 -29.06 13.66 11.71
C SER A 133 -28.87 13.07 10.31
N PRO A 134 -29.91 12.46 9.70
CA PRO A 134 -29.83 11.90 8.35
C PRO A 134 -29.35 12.92 7.31
N GLY A 135 -28.66 12.43 6.27
CA GLY A 135 -28.06 13.24 5.19
C GLY A 135 -29.10 14.05 4.39
N VAL A 136 -28.66 15.13 3.74
CA VAL A 136 -29.51 16.27 3.35
C VAL A 136 -30.46 16.07 2.15
N ASP A 137 -31.52 16.91 2.21
CA ASP A 137 -32.50 17.27 1.18
C ASP A 137 -31.95 18.09 -0.03
N GLN A 138 -30.65 18.39 -0.07
CA GLN A 138 -29.94 19.01 -1.21
C GLN A 138 -28.51 18.45 -1.25
N TYR A 139 -28.08 17.99 -2.42
CA TYR A 139 -26.73 17.46 -2.63
C TYR A 139 -25.70 18.59 -2.78
N GLY A 140 -24.47 18.29 -2.33
CA GLY A 140 -23.34 19.20 -2.38
C GLY A 140 -22.50 18.95 -3.62
N MET A 141 -22.63 19.82 -4.63
CA MET A 141 -21.89 19.69 -5.90
C MET A 141 -20.39 19.48 -5.69
N HIS A 142 -19.76 20.18 -4.74
CA HIS A 142 -18.34 20.00 -4.43
C HIS A 142 -18.06 18.62 -3.82
N ALA A 143 -18.87 18.17 -2.85
CA ALA A 143 -18.77 16.84 -2.27
C ALA A 143 -18.92 15.73 -3.33
N THR A 144 -19.87 15.88 -4.27
CA THR A 144 -20.11 14.93 -5.36
C THR A 144 -18.95 14.90 -6.35
N LEU A 145 -18.38 16.05 -6.73
CA LEU A 145 -17.17 16.10 -7.55
C LEU A 145 -15.98 15.41 -6.85
N VAL A 146 -15.81 15.63 -5.55
CA VAL A 146 -14.74 14.97 -4.75
C VAL A 146 -14.94 13.46 -4.73
N ALA A 147 -16.17 12.99 -4.48
CA ALA A 147 -16.49 11.57 -4.43
C ALA A 147 -16.21 10.84 -5.75
N GLY A 148 -16.53 11.46 -6.90
CA GLY A 148 -16.24 10.88 -8.22
C GLY A 148 -14.77 10.63 -8.48
N VAL A 149 -13.89 11.53 -8.03
CA VAL A 149 -12.42 11.34 -8.16
C VAL A 149 -11.96 10.15 -7.32
N ILE A 150 -12.58 9.92 -6.16
CA ILE A 150 -12.21 8.81 -5.27
C ILE A 150 -12.72 7.49 -5.84
N GLY A 151 -14.02 7.38 -6.10
CA GLY A 151 -14.67 6.08 -6.26
C GLY A 151 -15.86 6.07 -7.21
N ALA A 152 -15.81 6.86 -8.29
CA ALA A 152 -16.69 6.61 -9.43
C ALA A 152 -16.46 5.20 -9.98
N GLU A 153 -17.53 4.45 -10.23
CA GLU A 153 -17.51 3.06 -10.66
C GLU A 153 -16.93 2.92 -12.07
N ARG A 154 -16.19 1.83 -12.33
CA ARG A 154 -15.77 1.44 -13.68
C ARG A 154 -16.88 0.64 -14.36
N ASN A 155 -17.92 1.31 -14.84
CA ASN A 155 -19.16 0.69 -15.33
C ASN A 155 -19.40 0.88 -16.84
N GLY A 156 -18.52 1.60 -17.54
CA GLY A 156 -18.64 1.94 -18.95
C GLY A 156 -19.43 3.22 -19.23
N GLU A 157 -19.76 4.01 -18.22
CA GLU A 157 -20.43 5.30 -18.29
C GLU A 157 -19.58 6.35 -17.56
N GLY A 158 -19.60 7.61 -18.01
CA GLY A 158 -19.03 8.69 -17.21
C GLY A 158 -17.54 8.59 -16.93
N VAL A 159 -17.17 8.73 -15.66
CA VAL A 159 -15.79 8.83 -15.15
C VAL A 159 -15.43 7.64 -14.28
N VAL A 160 -14.15 7.39 -14.05
CA VAL A 160 -13.65 6.32 -13.14
C VAL A 160 -12.87 6.90 -11.97
N GLY A 161 -13.18 6.46 -10.75
CA GLY A 161 -12.46 6.85 -9.54
C GLY A 161 -11.12 6.14 -9.41
N VAL A 162 -10.20 6.73 -8.64
CA VAL A 162 -8.89 6.10 -8.34
C VAL A 162 -9.06 4.73 -7.65
N ALA A 163 -10.03 4.64 -6.74
CA ALA A 163 -10.40 3.45 -5.98
C ALA A 163 -11.87 3.12 -6.26
N TYR A 164 -12.15 2.69 -7.50
CA TYR A 164 -13.50 2.54 -8.06
C TYR A 164 -14.36 1.43 -7.45
N ASP A 165 -13.85 0.60 -6.53
CA ASP A 165 -14.63 -0.37 -5.74
C ASP A 165 -14.64 -0.04 -4.23
N ALA A 166 -14.08 1.10 -3.81
CA ALA A 166 -14.12 1.53 -2.42
C ALA A 166 -15.53 1.98 -2.02
N THR A 167 -15.90 1.76 -0.76
CA THR A 167 -17.17 2.26 -0.24
C THR A 167 -17.07 3.75 0.09
N ILE A 168 -17.92 4.58 -0.52
CA ILE A 168 -17.92 6.04 -0.36
C ILE A 168 -19.05 6.49 0.57
N SER A 169 -18.68 6.85 1.79
CA SER A 169 -19.58 7.50 2.77
C SER A 169 -19.49 9.02 2.68
N SER A 170 -20.55 9.70 3.10
CA SER A 170 -20.63 11.16 3.09
C SER A 170 -21.03 11.71 4.47
N VAL A 171 -20.32 12.74 4.90
CA VAL A 171 -20.63 13.48 6.12
C VAL A 171 -20.65 14.98 5.82
N ALA A 172 -21.85 15.58 5.86
CA ALA A 172 -21.98 17.02 5.69
C ALA A 172 -21.57 17.75 6.98
N ILE A 173 -20.66 18.72 6.85
CA ILE A 173 -20.20 19.57 7.96
C ILE A 173 -20.73 21.01 7.82
N PRO A 174 -20.78 21.80 8.90
CA PRO A 174 -21.16 23.21 8.83
C PRO A 174 -20.20 24.06 7.98
N THR A 175 -20.70 25.15 7.41
CA THR A 175 -19.90 26.14 6.67
C THR A 175 -19.26 27.21 7.56
N ASP A 176 -19.68 27.31 8.83
CA ASP A 176 -19.21 28.29 9.81
C ASP A 176 -18.54 27.54 10.98
N PHE A 177 -17.23 27.75 11.15
CA PHE A 177 -16.38 27.02 12.10
C PHE A 177 -16.23 27.74 13.45
N VAL A 178 -17.00 28.81 13.69
CA VAL A 178 -16.81 29.71 14.85
C VAL A 178 -17.44 29.16 16.16
N ASP A 179 -18.26 28.10 16.08
CA ASP A 179 -18.86 27.45 17.25
C ASP A 179 -18.38 25.99 17.42
N PRO A 180 -17.47 25.71 18.39
CA PRO A 180 -16.93 24.36 18.62
C PRO A 180 -17.98 23.36 19.12
N ASP A 181 -19.17 23.78 19.58
CA ASP A 181 -20.20 22.88 20.09
C ASP A 181 -20.92 22.07 18.99
N TYR A 182 -20.71 22.40 17.70
CA TYR A 182 -21.42 21.79 16.57
C TYR A 182 -20.60 20.83 15.69
N ILE A 183 -19.28 20.70 15.91
CA ILE A 183 -18.41 19.92 15.01
C ILE A 183 -17.85 18.67 15.73
N ASP A 184 -18.56 17.54 15.62
CA ASP A 184 -18.10 16.25 16.15
C ASP A 184 -17.18 15.51 15.16
N LEU A 185 -15.94 16.00 15.02
CA LEU A 185 -14.91 15.37 14.17
C LEU A 185 -14.41 14.02 14.74
N THR A 186 -14.81 13.63 15.95
CA THR A 186 -14.41 12.32 16.51
C THR A 186 -14.92 11.14 15.68
N ARG A 187 -15.90 11.39 14.79
CA ARG A 187 -16.46 10.44 13.83
C ARG A 187 -15.48 9.99 12.75
N TRP A 188 -14.38 10.71 12.52
CA TRP A 188 -13.34 10.28 11.59
C TRP A 188 -12.86 8.85 11.87
N ARG A 189 -12.77 8.45 13.15
CA ARG A 189 -12.34 7.10 13.57
C ARG A 189 -13.16 5.93 13.00
N ASN A 190 -14.34 6.20 12.45
CA ASN A 190 -15.26 5.18 11.96
C ASN A 190 -14.95 4.71 10.54
N TYR A 191 -13.96 5.33 9.87
CA TYR A 191 -13.60 5.07 8.49
C TYR A 191 -12.14 4.67 8.37
N ASP A 192 -11.79 4.02 7.26
CA ASP A 192 -10.40 3.68 6.96
C ASP A 192 -9.63 4.92 6.50
N VAL A 193 -10.24 5.66 5.56
CA VAL A 193 -9.71 6.91 5.01
C VAL A 193 -10.76 8.01 5.14
N VAL A 194 -10.33 9.22 5.48
CA VAL A 194 -11.18 10.41 5.48
C VAL A 194 -10.58 11.45 4.54
N ASN A 195 -11.40 11.91 3.61
CA ASN A 195 -11.10 13.03 2.74
C ASN A 195 -11.67 14.33 3.33
N ASN A 196 -10.81 15.33 3.52
CA ASN A 196 -11.18 16.68 3.94
C ASN A 196 -10.72 17.69 2.89
N SER A 197 -11.56 17.90 1.88
CA SER A 197 -11.31 18.84 0.79
C SER A 197 -11.83 20.26 1.10
N TRP A 198 -11.59 20.71 2.33
CA TRP A 198 -11.98 22.01 2.88
C TRP A 198 -10.88 22.48 3.83
N THR A 199 -10.88 23.77 4.17
CA THR A 199 -9.90 24.36 5.10
C THR A 199 -10.60 25.27 6.09
N MET A 200 -10.15 25.29 7.35
CA MET A 200 -10.66 26.26 8.33
C MET A 200 -10.23 27.71 8.02
N ASN A 201 -11.06 28.66 8.45
CA ASN A 201 -10.88 30.10 8.24
C ASN A 201 -11.47 30.85 9.46
N PRO A 202 -10.78 31.86 10.03
CA PRO A 202 -9.46 32.41 9.66
C PRO A 202 -8.26 31.52 10.03
N ALA A 203 -7.06 31.95 9.61
CA ALA A 203 -5.81 31.33 10.04
C ALA A 203 -5.71 31.25 11.58
N PHE A 204 -5.05 30.20 12.07
CA PHE A 204 -4.81 29.89 13.48
C PHE A 204 -6.07 29.61 14.32
N VAL A 205 -7.24 29.43 13.70
CA VAL A 205 -8.51 29.20 14.43
C VAL A 205 -8.56 27.86 15.16
N ASP A 206 -7.86 26.85 14.63
CA ASP A 206 -7.87 25.46 15.11
C ASP A 206 -6.68 25.13 16.02
N ASN A 207 -6.21 26.13 16.75
CA ASN A 207 -5.03 26.05 17.61
C ASN A 207 -5.20 25.02 18.75
N PHE A 208 -4.45 23.92 18.70
CA PHE A 208 -4.49 22.83 19.67
C PHE A 208 -4.12 23.27 21.10
N LEU A 209 -3.31 24.32 21.26
CA LEU A 209 -2.89 24.81 22.57
C LEU A 209 -4.03 25.53 23.32
N THR A 210 -4.91 26.20 22.58
CA THR A 210 -6.02 26.97 23.15
C THR A 210 -7.34 26.22 23.08
N ASN A 211 -7.49 25.29 22.15
CA ASN A 211 -8.70 24.50 21.97
C ASN A 211 -8.39 23.00 21.77
N PRO A 212 -8.29 22.22 22.87
CA PRO A 212 -7.91 20.81 22.81
C PRO A 212 -8.99 19.91 22.19
N TYR A 213 -10.21 20.40 21.97
CA TYR A 213 -11.25 19.60 21.31
C TYR A 213 -10.85 19.21 19.88
N TYR A 214 -10.15 20.09 19.16
CA TYR A 214 -9.63 19.76 17.83
C TYR A 214 -8.60 18.63 17.91
N GLU A 215 -7.56 18.78 18.73
CA GLU A 215 -6.52 17.75 18.91
C GLU A 215 -7.13 16.39 19.32
N ASN A 216 -8.12 16.39 20.22
CA ASN A 216 -8.80 15.17 20.66
C ASN A 216 -9.50 14.42 19.51
N ALA A 217 -10.01 15.13 18.49
CA ALA A 217 -10.62 14.49 17.34
C ALA A 217 -9.57 13.75 16.47
N TYR A 218 -8.43 14.39 16.22
CA TYR A 218 -7.31 13.76 15.53
C TYR A 218 -6.77 12.56 16.32
N ASP A 219 -6.49 12.74 17.61
CA ASP A 219 -6.01 11.69 18.49
C ASP A 219 -6.98 10.50 18.51
N SER A 220 -8.28 10.76 18.59
CA SER A 220 -9.31 9.72 18.51
C SER A 220 -9.28 8.95 17.18
N ALA A 221 -9.11 9.64 16.05
CA ALA A 221 -9.02 9.00 14.75
C ALA A 221 -7.78 8.11 14.62
N VAL A 222 -6.61 8.60 15.01
CA VAL A 222 -5.34 7.86 14.85
C VAL A 222 -5.12 6.78 15.92
N ARG A 223 -5.77 6.87 17.09
CA ARG A 223 -5.66 5.83 18.15
C ARG A 223 -6.71 4.74 18.05
N TYR A 224 -7.92 5.06 17.60
CA TYR A 224 -9.05 4.13 17.66
C TYR A 224 -9.55 3.71 16.27
N GLY A 225 -9.24 4.47 15.23
CA GLY A 225 -9.56 4.10 13.86
C GLY A 225 -8.93 2.78 13.45
N ARG A 226 -9.64 2.02 12.61
CA ARG A 226 -9.14 0.77 12.00
C ARG A 226 -8.64 -0.28 12.99
N GLY A 227 -9.27 -0.34 14.17
CA GLY A 227 -8.87 -1.25 15.25
C GLY A 227 -7.55 -0.88 15.92
N GLY A 228 -7.18 0.40 15.93
CA GLY A 228 -5.95 0.92 16.53
C GLY A 228 -4.79 1.12 15.56
N LYS A 229 -4.99 0.82 14.27
CA LYS A 229 -4.03 1.16 13.20
C LYS A 229 -4.06 2.65 12.85
N GLY A 230 -5.17 3.31 13.18
CA GLY A 230 -5.41 4.73 12.94
C GLY A 230 -6.06 4.97 11.59
N THR A 231 -7.10 5.80 11.56
CA THR A 231 -7.70 6.30 10.32
C THR A 231 -6.70 7.16 9.57
N VAL A 232 -6.65 7.02 8.24
CA VAL A 232 -5.84 7.86 7.36
C VAL A 232 -6.61 9.15 7.09
N LEU A 233 -6.11 10.28 7.59
CA LEU A 233 -6.73 11.58 7.41
C LEU A 233 -6.01 12.34 6.29
N VAL A 234 -6.73 12.76 5.24
CA VAL A 234 -6.16 13.46 4.07
C VAL A 234 -6.80 14.84 3.96
N PHE A 235 -5.97 15.88 3.86
CA PHE A 235 -6.38 17.29 3.88
C PHE A 235 -5.85 18.03 2.65
N ALA A 236 -6.67 18.94 2.14
CA ALA A 236 -6.24 19.87 1.11
C ALA A 236 -5.26 20.92 1.68
N ALA A 237 -4.15 21.20 1.01
CA ALA A 237 -3.20 22.23 1.43
C ALA A 237 -3.80 23.65 1.42
N GLY A 238 -4.84 23.88 0.60
CA GLY A 238 -5.49 25.18 0.42
C GLY A 238 -5.16 25.84 -0.93
N ASN A 239 -5.93 26.86 -1.28
CA ASN A 239 -5.86 27.53 -2.60
C ASN A 239 -5.40 29.00 -2.52
N ASP A 240 -4.73 29.38 -1.43
CA ASP A 240 -4.40 30.77 -1.08
C ASP A 240 -2.91 31.07 -1.28
N ARG A 241 -2.32 30.61 -2.39
CA ARG A 241 -0.88 30.80 -2.69
C ARG A 241 -0.44 32.26 -2.53
N GLY A 242 0.58 32.46 -1.70
CA GLY A 242 1.16 33.79 -1.42
C GLY A 242 0.37 34.66 -0.44
N ALA A 243 -0.78 34.18 0.05
CA ALA A 243 -1.58 34.84 1.09
C ALA A 243 -1.67 34.04 2.39
N ARG A 244 -1.45 32.72 2.31
CA ARG A 244 -1.41 31.76 3.43
C ARG A 244 -0.19 30.84 3.35
N ASN A 245 0.10 30.20 4.46
CA ASN A 245 1.05 29.09 4.58
C ASN A 245 0.34 27.81 5.07
N THR A 246 0.78 26.62 4.68
CA THR A 246 0.21 25.35 5.21
C THR A 246 0.45 25.19 6.71
N ASN A 247 1.31 26.01 7.31
CA ASN A 247 1.54 26.11 8.74
C ASN A 247 0.52 26.99 9.49
N ASP A 248 -0.44 27.61 8.81
CA ASP A 248 -1.44 28.47 9.43
C ASP A 248 -2.50 27.74 10.26
N LEU A 249 -2.66 26.44 10.01
CA LEU A 249 -3.69 25.61 10.64
C LEU A 249 -3.06 24.34 11.19
N ASN A 250 -3.53 23.90 12.36
CA ASN A 250 -3.15 22.59 12.87
C ASN A 250 -3.76 21.44 12.05
N GLU A 251 -4.79 21.70 11.27
CA GLU A 251 -5.36 20.83 10.24
C GLU A 251 -4.31 20.40 9.21
N THR A 252 -3.57 21.36 8.66
CA THR A 252 -2.62 21.14 7.56
C THR A 252 -1.17 20.99 8.03
N ASN A 253 -0.90 21.22 9.32
CA ASN A 253 0.47 21.18 9.86
C ASN A 253 0.72 20.08 10.90
N SER A 254 -0.32 19.35 11.31
CA SER A 254 -0.21 18.31 12.32
C SER A 254 0.42 17.02 11.79
N LEU A 255 1.10 16.30 12.68
CA LEU A 255 1.62 14.95 12.41
C LEU A 255 0.54 13.90 12.08
N TYR A 256 -0.73 14.16 12.41
CA TYR A 256 -1.81 13.17 12.27
C TYR A 256 -2.31 13.03 10.83
N GLY A 257 -2.23 14.10 10.04
CA GLY A 257 -2.83 14.20 8.71
C GLY A 257 -1.82 14.10 7.57
N ILE A 258 -2.35 13.90 6.36
CA ILE A 258 -1.62 13.99 5.10
C ILE A 258 -2.08 15.28 4.41
N THR A 259 -1.21 16.27 4.32
CA THR A 259 -1.49 17.53 3.61
C THR A 259 -1.10 17.39 2.15
N VAL A 260 -2.06 17.64 1.25
CA VAL A 260 -1.92 17.40 -0.20
C VAL A 260 -1.96 18.70 -0.98
N ALA A 261 -0.89 18.99 -1.70
CA ALA A 261 -0.80 20.13 -2.61
C ALA A 261 -1.27 19.79 -4.04
N GLY A 262 -1.63 20.83 -4.80
CA GLY A 262 -2.18 20.69 -6.15
C GLY A 262 -1.15 20.95 -7.25
N ILE A 263 -1.08 20.04 -8.23
CA ILE A 263 -0.28 20.18 -9.45
C ILE A 263 -1.17 20.68 -10.59
N ASN A 264 -0.73 21.75 -11.26
CA ASN A 264 -1.45 22.28 -12.40
C ASN A 264 -1.21 21.41 -13.65
N ALA A 265 -2.26 21.22 -14.44
CA ALA A 265 -2.18 20.62 -15.76
C ALA A 265 -1.29 21.49 -16.66
N LYS A 266 -0.51 20.85 -17.53
CA LYS A 266 0.36 21.56 -18.48
C LYS A 266 -0.48 22.21 -19.58
N THR A 267 -0.10 23.42 -20.00
CA THR A 267 -0.77 24.09 -21.14
C THR A 267 -0.55 23.29 -22.42
N ASP A 268 -1.63 22.98 -23.10
CA ASP A 268 -1.63 22.30 -24.38
C ASP A 268 -2.70 22.90 -25.30
N LEU A 269 -2.32 23.97 -26.00
CA LEU A 269 -3.23 24.67 -26.90
C LEU A 269 -3.66 23.82 -28.11
N SER A 270 -2.93 22.74 -28.43
CA SER A 270 -3.29 21.84 -29.52
C SER A 270 -4.55 21.04 -29.20
N THR A 271 -4.87 20.85 -27.92
CA THR A 271 -6.05 20.15 -27.39
C THR A 271 -6.95 21.07 -26.55
N LEU A 272 -6.76 22.39 -26.64
CA LEU A 272 -7.52 23.42 -25.92
C LEU A 272 -7.39 23.38 -24.39
N THR A 273 -6.29 22.84 -23.87
CA THR A 273 -5.98 22.84 -22.43
C THR A 273 -5.13 24.05 -22.07
N VAL A 274 -5.51 24.80 -21.04
CA VAL A 274 -4.73 25.93 -20.53
C VAL A 274 -4.43 25.68 -19.06
N ALA A 275 -3.15 25.79 -18.69
CA ALA A 275 -2.74 25.71 -17.29
C ALA A 275 -3.25 26.95 -16.54
N PRO A 276 -3.90 26.80 -15.38
CA PRO A 276 -4.19 27.93 -14.51
C PRO A 276 -2.89 28.49 -13.90
N GLN A 277 -2.98 29.64 -13.24
CA GLN A 277 -1.91 30.09 -12.35
C GLN A 277 -1.78 29.09 -11.18
N PRO A 278 -0.59 28.84 -10.63
CA PRO A 278 -0.48 27.94 -9.48
C PRO A 278 -1.22 28.53 -8.29
N PHE A 279 -2.16 27.75 -7.74
CA PHE A 279 -3.08 28.17 -6.67
C PHE A 279 -2.75 27.53 -5.32
N SER A 280 -2.02 26.41 -5.30
CA SER A 280 -1.77 25.64 -4.08
C SER A 280 -1.02 26.48 -3.04
N THR A 281 -1.53 26.51 -1.82
CA THR A 281 -0.85 27.07 -0.65
C THR A 281 0.49 26.33 -0.46
N GLN A 282 1.55 27.08 -0.18
CA GLN A 282 2.91 26.56 0.01
C GLN A 282 3.22 26.36 1.50
N GLY A 283 4.16 25.47 1.84
CA GLY A 283 4.64 25.35 3.21
C GLY A 283 5.45 24.08 3.49
N GLU A 284 5.89 23.94 4.74
CA GLU A 284 6.82 22.88 5.20
C GLU A 284 6.12 21.59 5.65
N THR A 285 4.79 21.53 5.52
CA THR A 285 3.96 20.42 6.01
C THR A 285 3.25 19.66 4.92
N ILE A 286 3.39 20.08 3.66
CA ILE A 286 2.93 19.30 2.52
C ILE A 286 3.69 17.97 2.53
N LEU A 287 2.95 16.86 2.53
CA LEU A 287 3.55 15.53 2.45
C LEU A 287 3.78 15.16 1.00
N VAL A 288 2.74 15.20 0.17
CA VAL A 288 2.78 14.87 -1.25
C VAL A 288 1.86 15.80 -2.04
N SER A 289 1.93 15.72 -3.35
CA SER A 289 1.07 16.44 -4.28
C SER A 289 0.40 15.51 -5.25
N ALA A 290 -0.71 15.97 -5.84
CA ALA A 290 -1.38 15.27 -6.93
C ALA A 290 -1.97 16.28 -7.92
N PRO A 291 -2.33 15.86 -9.14
CA PRO A 291 -3.06 16.69 -10.09
C PRO A 291 -4.28 17.39 -9.46
N GLY A 292 -4.37 18.71 -9.61
CA GLY A 292 -5.40 19.53 -8.97
C GLY A 292 -6.15 20.47 -9.91
N SER A 293 -5.88 20.45 -11.22
CA SER A 293 -6.60 21.30 -12.18
C SER A 293 -6.98 20.54 -13.44
N ASN A 294 -8.05 20.98 -14.10
CA ASN A 294 -8.66 20.27 -15.21
C ASN A 294 -9.01 18.82 -14.85
N ILE A 295 -9.59 18.62 -13.66
CA ILE A 295 -9.96 17.30 -13.14
C ILE A 295 -11.41 17.01 -13.54
N ALA A 296 -11.60 16.07 -14.46
CA ALA A 296 -12.92 15.56 -14.81
C ALA A 296 -13.45 14.63 -13.71
N SER A 297 -14.70 14.84 -13.30
CA SER A 297 -15.37 14.06 -12.26
C SER A 297 -16.91 14.11 -12.41
N THR A 298 -17.61 13.34 -11.58
CA THR A 298 -19.07 13.39 -11.39
C THR A 298 -19.51 14.77 -10.93
N SER A 299 -20.76 15.12 -11.15
CA SER A 299 -21.35 16.43 -10.86
C SER A 299 -22.84 16.25 -10.59
N GLU A 300 -23.56 17.35 -10.42
CA GLU A 300 -24.98 17.31 -10.13
C GLU A 300 -25.80 18.09 -11.17
N ILE A 301 -26.98 17.56 -11.46
CA ILE A 301 -28.02 18.25 -12.22
C ILE A 301 -29.03 18.88 -11.26
N LEU A 302 -29.13 20.20 -11.29
CA LEU A 302 -30.11 20.96 -10.52
C LEU A 302 -31.37 21.20 -11.34
N THR A 303 -32.49 20.59 -10.93
CA THR A 303 -33.81 20.87 -11.52
C THR A 303 -34.60 21.82 -10.63
N SER A 304 -34.86 23.03 -11.13
CA SER A 304 -35.70 24.01 -10.44
C SER A 304 -37.17 23.56 -10.31
N SER A 305 -37.92 24.20 -9.41
CA SER A 305 -39.35 23.94 -9.20
C SER A 305 -40.23 24.24 -10.44
N THR A 306 -39.71 24.92 -11.45
CA THR A 306 -40.37 25.17 -12.74
C THR A 306 -40.00 24.15 -13.82
N GLY A 307 -39.17 23.15 -13.49
CA GLY A 307 -38.68 22.13 -14.41
C GLY A 307 -37.47 22.56 -15.26
N THR A 308 -36.87 23.73 -14.97
CA THR A 308 -35.62 24.15 -15.63
C THR A 308 -34.46 23.38 -15.06
N VAL A 309 -33.65 22.78 -15.92
CA VAL A 309 -32.48 21.97 -15.59
C VAL A 309 -31.20 22.80 -15.77
N PHE A 310 -30.33 22.80 -14.76
CA PHE A 310 -29.01 23.44 -14.75
C PHE A 310 -27.94 22.42 -14.36
N GLY A 311 -26.71 22.60 -14.85
CA GLY A 311 -25.61 21.68 -14.57
C GLY A 311 -25.54 20.51 -15.55
N SER A 312 -24.73 19.53 -15.21
CA SER A 312 -24.45 18.30 -15.95
C SER A 312 -24.03 17.21 -14.97
N ASP A 313 -24.21 15.96 -15.37
CA ASP A 313 -23.79 14.78 -14.59
C ASP A 313 -22.27 14.72 -14.41
N TYR A 314 -21.51 15.40 -15.28
CA TYR A 314 -20.05 15.48 -15.21
C TYR A 314 -19.57 16.91 -15.37
N ALA A 315 -18.48 17.27 -14.68
CA ALA A 315 -17.85 18.56 -14.84
C ALA A 315 -16.32 18.46 -14.68
N THR A 316 -15.64 19.52 -15.09
CA THR A 316 -14.21 19.70 -14.86
C THR A 316 -14.01 20.71 -13.74
N ALA A 317 -13.15 20.39 -12.79
CA ALA A 317 -12.92 21.21 -11.61
C ALA A 317 -11.42 21.46 -11.34
N GLU A 318 -11.15 22.41 -10.45
CA GLU A 318 -9.81 22.89 -10.11
C GLU A 318 -9.70 23.24 -8.62
N GLY A 319 -8.52 23.07 -8.05
CA GLY A 319 -8.20 23.34 -6.64
C GLY A 319 -7.54 22.14 -5.95
N THR A 320 -6.91 22.37 -4.80
CA THR A 320 -6.33 21.31 -3.94
C THR A 320 -7.40 20.31 -3.47
N SER A 321 -8.67 20.71 -3.48
CA SER A 321 -9.84 19.84 -3.29
C SER A 321 -9.94 18.69 -4.27
N PHE A 322 -9.23 18.72 -5.40
CA PHE A 322 -9.21 17.64 -6.39
C PHE A 322 -7.90 16.83 -6.40
N ALA A 323 -6.84 17.37 -5.80
CA ALA A 323 -5.62 16.61 -5.50
C ALA A 323 -5.81 15.67 -4.29
N THR A 324 -6.50 16.17 -3.26
CA THR A 324 -6.81 15.45 -2.00
C THR A 324 -7.57 14.12 -2.22
N PRO A 325 -8.64 14.04 -3.03
CA PRO A 325 -9.33 12.78 -3.32
C PRO A 325 -8.49 11.77 -4.08
N ILE A 326 -7.56 12.23 -4.94
CA ILE A 326 -6.64 11.32 -5.62
C ILE A 326 -5.78 10.57 -4.59
N VAL A 327 -5.16 11.30 -3.65
CA VAL A 327 -4.36 10.69 -2.59
C VAL A 327 -5.21 9.84 -1.64
N SER A 328 -6.48 10.21 -1.42
CA SER A 328 -7.42 9.40 -0.64
C SER A 328 -7.70 8.04 -1.31
N GLY A 329 -7.86 8.03 -2.64
CA GLY A 329 -8.00 6.81 -3.43
C GLY A 329 -6.72 5.96 -3.42
N VAL A 330 -5.54 6.58 -3.61
CA VAL A 330 -4.26 5.86 -3.52
C VAL A 330 -4.06 5.23 -2.14
N ALA A 331 -4.39 5.95 -1.06
CA ALA A 331 -4.35 5.40 0.28
C ALA A 331 -5.29 4.19 0.42
N ALA A 332 -6.47 4.21 -0.20
CA ALA A 332 -7.36 3.05 -0.18
C ALA A 332 -6.77 1.84 -0.91
N LEU A 333 -6.15 2.03 -2.07
CA LEU A 333 -5.44 0.95 -2.79
C LEU A 333 -4.31 0.36 -1.93
N MET A 334 -3.55 1.20 -1.23
CA MET A 334 -2.51 0.74 -0.29
C MET A 334 -3.09 -0.07 0.88
N LEU A 335 -4.24 0.33 1.41
CA LEU A 335 -4.90 -0.36 2.53
C LEU A 335 -5.58 -1.67 2.11
N GLU A 336 -6.00 -1.79 0.86
CA GLU A 336 -6.45 -3.07 0.29
C GLU A 336 -5.26 -4.02 0.13
N ALA A 337 -4.16 -3.54 -0.45
CA ALA A 337 -2.93 -4.31 -0.60
C ALA A 337 -2.35 -4.78 0.73
N ASN A 338 -2.37 -3.91 1.74
CA ASN A 338 -1.91 -4.23 3.08
C ASN A 338 -2.83 -3.62 4.16
N PRO A 339 -3.82 -4.38 4.65
CA PRO A 339 -4.74 -3.91 5.69
C PRO A 339 -4.06 -3.76 7.06
N ASN A 340 -2.81 -4.21 7.21
CA ASN A 340 -2.03 -4.07 8.43
C ASN A 340 -1.26 -2.75 8.53
N LEU A 341 -1.22 -1.92 7.49
CA LEU A 341 -0.60 -0.61 7.59
C LEU A 341 -1.27 0.25 8.66
N GLY A 342 -0.45 0.85 9.53
CA GLY A 342 -0.87 1.96 10.36
C GLY A 342 -0.85 3.29 9.59
N TYR A 343 -1.51 4.31 10.11
CA TYR A 343 -1.62 5.61 9.40
C TYR A 343 -0.26 6.26 9.11
N ARG A 344 0.75 6.03 9.96
CA ARG A 344 2.11 6.55 9.77
C ARG A 344 2.88 5.76 8.70
N ASP A 345 2.61 4.47 8.55
CA ASP A 345 3.16 3.67 7.46
C ASP A 345 2.68 4.21 6.11
N VAL A 346 1.39 4.57 6.01
CA VAL A 346 0.84 5.21 4.81
C VAL A 346 1.54 6.53 4.50
N GLN A 347 1.79 7.36 5.50
CA GLN A 347 2.54 8.62 5.32
C GLN A 347 3.97 8.38 4.84
N ASP A 348 4.67 7.40 5.41
CA ASP A 348 6.02 7.04 5.02
C ASP A 348 6.06 6.56 3.57
N ILE A 349 5.20 5.59 3.23
CA ILE A 349 5.15 5.02 1.88
C ILE A 349 4.88 6.11 0.85
N LEU A 350 3.91 7.01 1.09
CA LEU A 350 3.63 8.13 0.18
C LEU A 350 4.84 9.04 -0.02
N ALA A 351 5.63 9.31 1.03
CA ALA A 351 6.84 10.11 0.92
C ALA A 351 7.96 9.38 0.17
N TYR A 352 8.16 8.08 0.44
CA TYR A 352 9.21 7.27 -0.21
C TYR A 352 8.88 6.89 -1.65
N SER A 353 7.60 6.87 -2.05
CA SER A 353 7.18 6.55 -3.41
C SER A 353 7.02 7.78 -4.32
N ALA A 354 7.02 8.99 -3.75
CA ALA A 354 6.74 10.21 -4.50
C ALA A 354 7.83 10.52 -5.54
N ARG A 355 7.38 10.99 -6.71
CA ARG A 355 8.24 11.38 -7.83
C ARG A 355 8.46 12.88 -7.84
N LYS A 356 9.68 13.27 -8.19
CA LYS A 356 10.02 14.68 -8.27
C LYS A 356 9.25 15.39 -9.38
N VAL A 357 8.48 16.42 -9.03
CA VAL A 357 7.78 17.25 -10.02
C VAL A 357 8.78 18.06 -10.84
N SER A 358 8.69 17.95 -12.16
CA SER A 358 9.49 18.71 -13.11
C SER A 358 8.93 20.14 -13.27
N ASP A 359 9.14 20.96 -12.24
CA ASP A 359 8.84 22.39 -12.27
C ASP A 359 10.14 23.20 -12.03
N PRO A 360 10.61 23.99 -13.01
CA PRO A 360 11.79 24.84 -12.82
C PRO A 360 11.55 26.06 -11.91
N ALA A 361 10.30 26.38 -11.57
CA ALA A 361 9.96 27.50 -10.69
C ALA A 361 9.99 27.13 -9.20
N THR A 362 9.99 25.84 -8.87
CA THR A 362 10.12 25.38 -7.48
C THR A 362 11.58 25.16 -7.09
N SER A 363 11.84 25.19 -5.78
CA SER A 363 13.13 24.85 -5.21
C SER A 363 13.04 23.49 -4.52
N TRP A 364 13.96 22.59 -4.89
CA TRP A 364 14.09 21.28 -4.27
C TRP A 364 15.27 21.25 -3.31
N GLN A 365 15.04 20.74 -2.11
CA GLN A 365 16.06 20.41 -1.12
C GLN A 365 16.15 18.89 -0.99
N ILE A 366 17.30 18.39 -0.55
CA ILE A 366 17.50 16.98 -0.21
C ILE A 366 17.74 16.92 1.28
N ASN A 367 16.97 16.08 1.99
CA ASN A 367 17.11 15.92 3.44
C ASN A 367 18.23 14.90 3.79
N LEU A 368 18.36 14.49 5.05
CA LEU A 368 19.39 13.52 5.49
C LEU A 368 18.86 12.09 5.67
N ALA A 369 17.72 11.73 5.08
CA ALA A 369 17.27 10.35 5.10
C ALA A 369 18.35 9.44 4.49
N THR A 370 18.58 8.29 5.11
CA THR A 370 19.70 7.40 4.75
C THR A 370 19.25 6.17 3.96
N ASN A 371 17.98 5.82 4.02
CA ASN A 371 17.45 4.54 3.55
C ASN A 371 16.64 4.62 2.26
N TRP A 372 16.70 5.72 1.51
CA TRP A 372 15.95 5.86 0.25
C TRP A 372 16.91 6.13 -0.90
N ASN A 373 16.94 5.29 -1.93
CA ASN A 373 17.80 5.49 -3.12
C ASN A 373 19.28 5.83 -2.82
N GLY A 374 19.80 5.41 -1.67
CA GLY A 374 21.16 5.73 -1.21
C GLY A 374 21.38 7.10 -0.57
N GLY A 375 20.33 7.88 -0.31
CA GLY A 375 20.45 9.20 0.29
C GLY A 375 19.13 9.90 0.55
N GLY A 376 19.20 11.21 0.79
CA GLY A 376 18.07 11.99 1.27
C GLY A 376 16.86 11.99 0.34
N LEU A 377 15.68 12.09 0.95
CA LEU A 377 14.44 12.39 0.25
C LEU A 377 14.49 13.81 -0.31
N HIS A 378 13.94 13.97 -1.51
CA HIS A 378 13.73 15.29 -2.10
C HIS A 378 12.49 15.95 -1.50
N TYR A 379 12.55 17.25 -1.25
CA TYR A 379 11.47 18.02 -0.66
C TYR A 379 11.34 19.40 -1.29
N SER A 380 10.11 19.86 -1.49
CA SER A 380 9.75 21.19 -1.99
C SER A 380 8.64 21.80 -1.15
N ARG A 381 8.69 23.13 -0.93
CA ARG A 381 7.59 23.87 -0.29
C ARG A 381 6.35 24.02 -1.18
N ASP A 382 6.45 23.72 -2.48
CA ASP A 382 5.32 23.68 -3.40
C ASP A 382 4.70 22.28 -3.47
N TYR A 383 5.55 21.24 -3.37
CA TYR A 383 5.15 19.88 -3.73
C TYR A 383 5.33 18.80 -2.66
N GLY A 384 5.84 19.16 -1.48
CA GLY A 384 6.23 18.20 -0.44
C GLY A 384 7.33 17.27 -0.94
N PHE A 385 7.20 15.97 -0.68
CA PHE A 385 8.07 14.93 -1.25
C PHE A 385 7.83 14.68 -2.74
N GLY A 386 6.87 15.36 -3.38
CA GLY A 386 6.61 15.26 -4.81
C GLY A 386 5.24 14.71 -5.16
N GLU A 387 5.08 14.35 -6.43
CA GLU A 387 3.83 13.81 -6.96
C GLU A 387 3.63 12.36 -6.54
N VAL A 388 2.41 12.03 -6.11
CA VAL A 388 2.03 10.66 -5.79
C VAL A 388 2.20 9.74 -7.00
N ASP A 389 2.84 8.59 -6.78
CA ASP A 389 2.88 7.48 -7.73
C ASP A 389 2.14 6.30 -7.07
N ALA A 390 0.93 6.02 -7.57
CA ALA A 390 0.05 5.00 -7.03
C ALA A 390 0.67 3.61 -7.14
N ARG A 391 1.35 3.32 -8.25
CA ARG A 391 2.05 2.04 -8.43
C ARG A 391 3.13 1.87 -7.38
N ALA A 392 4.10 2.79 -7.32
CA ALA A 392 5.20 2.68 -6.36
C ALA A 392 4.71 2.66 -4.90
N ALA A 393 3.66 3.42 -4.58
CA ALA A 393 3.06 3.41 -3.25
C ALA A 393 2.45 2.04 -2.90
N VAL A 394 1.66 1.45 -3.80
CA VAL A 394 1.00 0.16 -3.56
C VAL A 394 2.00 -0.99 -3.55
N ARG A 395 3.00 -0.98 -4.44
CA ARG A 395 4.08 -1.99 -4.42
C ARG A 395 4.92 -1.94 -3.14
N LEU A 396 5.16 -0.75 -2.59
CA LEU A 396 5.81 -0.64 -1.28
C LEU A 396 4.89 -1.07 -0.14
N ALA A 397 3.57 -0.88 -0.26
CA ALA A 397 2.59 -1.35 0.72
C ALA A 397 2.56 -2.87 0.82
N GLU A 398 2.63 -3.60 -0.30
CA GLU A 398 2.69 -5.07 -0.38
C GLU A 398 3.84 -5.61 0.49
N THR A 399 5.02 -4.99 0.41
CA THR A 399 6.27 -5.46 1.04
C THR A 399 6.62 -4.70 2.34
N TRP A 400 5.73 -3.83 2.82
CA TRP A 400 6.02 -2.96 3.96
C TRP A 400 6.18 -3.76 5.25
N GLN A 401 7.30 -3.54 5.93
CA GLN A 401 7.61 -4.25 7.17
C GLN A 401 7.30 -3.42 8.41
N GLY A 402 6.79 -4.13 9.43
CA GLY A 402 6.40 -3.52 10.69
C GLY A 402 5.06 -2.79 10.61
N GLN A 403 4.73 -2.06 11.67
CA GLN A 403 3.48 -1.30 11.75
C GLN A 403 3.70 -0.07 12.62
N LYS A 404 3.54 1.13 12.06
CA LYS A 404 3.65 2.42 12.76
C LYS A 404 2.25 3.01 12.99
N THR A 405 1.91 3.15 14.26
CA THR A 405 0.61 3.66 14.74
C THR A 405 0.82 4.80 15.74
N ALA A 406 -0.27 5.32 16.31
CA ALA A 406 -0.21 6.30 17.40
C ALA A 406 0.32 5.70 18.71
N ASN A 407 0.32 4.37 18.85
CA ASN A 407 0.72 3.68 20.07
C ASN A 407 2.24 3.50 20.18
N ASN A 408 2.96 3.55 19.07
CA ASN A 408 4.42 3.38 19.03
C ASN A 408 5.13 4.61 18.45
N ILE A 409 4.53 5.78 18.61
CA ILE A 409 5.19 7.05 18.32
C ILE A 409 6.19 7.38 19.42
N LEU A 410 7.43 7.66 19.04
CA LEU A 410 8.42 8.24 19.94
C LEU A 410 8.43 9.74 19.72
N GLY A 411 8.06 10.49 20.76
CA GLY A 411 8.14 11.95 20.76
C GLY A 411 9.22 12.40 21.73
N ARG A 412 10.36 12.88 21.22
CA ARG A 412 11.50 13.33 22.03
C ARG A 412 11.58 14.85 22.00
N ASP A 413 11.53 15.44 23.18
CA ASP A 413 11.94 16.83 23.33
C ASP A 413 13.43 16.90 23.07
N ALA A 414 13.81 17.82 22.21
CA ALA A 414 15.21 18.10 22.04
C ALA A 414 15.70 18.79 23.34
N VAL A 415 16.92 18.48 23.79
CA VAL A 415 17.47 18.99 25.06
C VAL A 415 17.89 20.45 24.90
N SER A 416 17.18 21.36 25.57
CA SER A 416 17.52 22.78 25.57
C SER A 416 18.84 23.03 26.31
N GLN A 417 19.80 23.64 25.63
CA GLN A 417 21.02 24.16 26.23
C GLN A 417 21.06 25.68 26.06
N THR A 418 21.44 26.40 27.11
CA THR A 418 21.59 27.86 27.04
C THR A 418 23.05 28.18 26.70
N GLY A 419 23.31 28.74 25.52
CA GLY A 419 24.61 29.21 25.08
C GLY A 419 24.59 30.69 24.72
N THR A 420 25.73 31.37 24.86
CA THR A 420 25.90 32.71 24.27
C THR A 420 26.49 32.53 22.88
N PHE A 421 25.73 32.84 21.84
CA PHE A 421 26.29 32.93 20.49
C PHE A 421 27.17 34.18 20.41
N GLY A 422 28.44 33.99 20.08
CA GLY A 422 29.37 35.09 19.83
C GLY A 422 28.97 35.85 18.56
N ASN A 423 29.30 37.15 18.51
CA ASN A 423 29.12 38.01 17.34
C ASN A 423 29.54 37.29 16.05
N GLY A 424 28.57 36.96 15.19
CA GLY A 424 28.81 36.30 13.91
C GLY A 424 28.70 37.30 12.78
N ALA A 425 29.83 37.72 12.23
CA ALA A 425 29.90 38.24 10.88
C ALA A 425 29.88 37.03 9.94
N HIS A 426 28.86 36.88 9.09
CA HIS A 426 28.81 35.81 8.09
C HIS A 426 28.87 36.38 6.68
N LEU A 427 29.65 35.74 5.81
CA LEU A 427 29.79 36.11 4.40
C LEU A 427 28.61 35.53 3.63
N VAL A 428 27.70 36.39 3.20
CA VAL A 428 26.65 36.07 2.23
C VAL A 428 27.25 36.28 0.84
N GLU A 429 27.30 35.22 0.02
CA GLU A 429 27.67 35.35 -1.39
C GLU A 429 26.48 35.91 -2.18
N ASP A 430 26.67 37.09 -2.75
CA ASP A 430 25.69 37.70 -3.64
C ASP A 430 25.82 37.06 -5.02
N TYR A 431 24.72 36.53 -5.54
CA TYR A 431 24.67 35.99 -6.89
C TYR A 431 23.94 36.95 -7.83
N GLY A 432 24.59 37.27 -8.94
CA GLY A 432 23.99 38.01 -10.03
C GLY A 432 23.60 37.08 -11.17
N LEU A 433 22.42 37.31 -11.73
CA LEU A 433 21.98 36.63 -12.92
C LEU A 433 22.62 37.28 -14.15
N PHE A 434 23.51 36.56 -14.84
CA PHE A 434 24.14 37.07 -16.07
C PHE A 434 23.73 36.27 -17.28
N TYR A 435 23.39 36.97 -18.36
CA TYR A 435 23.17 36.34 -19.64
C TYR A 435 24.51 36.19 -20.38
N LEU A 436 25.05 34.97 -20.39
CA LEU A 436 26.33 34.62 -21.01
C LEU A 436 26.15 33.37 -21.87
N TRP A 437 26.77 33.38 -23.05
CA TRP A 437 26.77 32.23 -23.98
C TRP A 437 25.38 31.69 -24.34
N GLY A 438 24.35 32.55 -24.34
CA GLY A 438 22.98 32.17 -24.71
C GLY A 438 22.11 31.66 -23.56
N SER A 439 22.62 31.65 -22.32
CA SER A 439 21.89 31.18 -21.13
C SER A 439 22.07 32.13 -19.95
N TYR A 440 21.12 32.14 -19.02
CA TYR A 440 21.30 32.80 -17.73
C TYR A 440 22.13 31.90 -16.82
N VAL A 441 23.25 32.43 -16.35
CA VAL A 441 24.15 31.76 -15.42
C VAL A 441 24.21 32.61 -14.16
N LEU A 442 23.90 32.00 -13.00
CA LEU A 442 24.20 32.62 -11.71
C LEU A 442 25.71 32.67 -11.54
N LEU A 443 26.25 33.87 -11.37
CA LEU A 443 27.66 34.06 -11.02
C LEU A 443 27.77 34.88 -9.73
N PRO A 444 28.75 34.58 -8.86
CA PRO A 444 29.03 35.42 -7.71
C PRO A 444 29.38 36.84 -8.15
N ILE A 445 28.64 37.85 -7.67
CA ILE A 445 28.86 39.28 -7.94
C ILE A 445 29.50 40.04 -6.80
N GLY A 446 29.53 39.42 -5.64
CA GLY A 446 30.08 40.00 -4.44
C GLY A 446 29.88 39.04 -3.29
N ALA A 447 30.39 39.44 -2.13
CA ALA A 447 29.93 38.88 -0.89
C ALA A 447 29.82 40.04 0.10
N HIS A 448 28.73 40.07 0.87
CA HIS A 448 28.56 41.03 1.94
C HIS A 448 28.58 40.32 3.30
N VAL A 449 28.99 41.06 4.32
CA VAL A 449 29.04 40.54 5.69
C VAL A 449 27.76 40.94 6.37
N GLU A 450 26.90 39.98 6.65
CA GLU A 450 25.76 40.17 7.54
C GLU A 450 26.22 39.97 8.99
N TYR A 451 25.82 40.90 9.84
CA TYR A 451 26.13 40.88 11.27
C TYR A 451 24.90 40.38 12.03
N SER A 452 24.95 39.19 12.60
CA SER A 452 23.96 38.77 13.58
C SER A 452 24.28 39.41 14.94
N SER A 453 23.28 40.04 15.56
CA SER A 453 23.42 40.60 16.91
C SER A 453 23.49 39.48 17.96
N SER A 454 24.21 39.75 19.06
CA SER A 454 24.34 38.82 20.18
C SER A 454 22.97 38.56 20.85
N PHE A 455 22.39 37.40 20.59
CA PHE A 455 21.29 36.86 21.39
C PHE A 455 21.78 35.61 22.12
N THR A 456 21.33 35.43 23.37
CA THR A 456 21.37 34.12 24.02
C THR A 456 20.34 33.27 23.31
N ALA A 457 20.73 32.52 22.28
CA ALA A 457 19.85 31.50 21.72
C ALA A 457 20.04 30.21 22.51
N SER A 458 18.93 29.60 22.89
CA SER A 458 18.93 28.21 23.32
C SER A 458 19.11 27.39 22.04
N TYR A 459 20.12 26.54 21.95
CA TYR A 459 20.16 25.53 20.88
C TYR A 459 19.65 24.22 21.45
N VAL A 460 19.20 23.37 20.53
CA VAL A 460 18.67 22.08 20.92
C VAL A 460 19.41 20.99 20.17
N THR A 461 19.95 20.03 20.92
CA THR A 461 20.52 18.82 20.34
C THR A 461 19.38 17.83 20.15
N PRO A 462 19.11 17.41 18.92
CA PRO A 462 18.05 16.45 18.70
C PRO A 462 18.37 15.07 19.25
N ALA A 463 17.35 14.27 19.54
CA ALA A 463 17.53 12.96 20.15
C ALA A 463 18.03 11.93 19.12
N SER A 464 19.14 11.27 19.41
CA SER A 464 19.81 10.31 18.52
C SER A 464 19.30 8.87 18.67
N ASP A 465 18.02 8.70 19.02
CA ASP A 465 17.34 7.40 19.17
C ASP A 465 16.04 7.32 18.36
N VAL A 466 15.83 8.30 17.47
CA VAL A 466 14.60 8.47 16.69
C VAL A 466 14.94 8.76 15.23
N THR A 467 14.42 7.93 14.32
CA THR A 467 14.29 8.30 12.91
C THR A 467 13.10 9.23 12.80
N THR A 468 13.36 10.49 12.43
CA THR A 468 12.37 11.58 12.43
C THR A 468 11.30 11.36 11.35
N GLU A 469 10.06 11.68 11.66
CA GLU A 469 8.92 11.67 10.73
C GLU A 469 8.24 13.04 10.64
N HIS A 470 8.24 13.77 11.76
CA HIS A 470 7.66 15.10 11.86
C HIS A 470 8.34 15.89 12.98
N VAL A 471 8.53 17.19 12.79
CA VAL A 471 9.03 18.11 13.81
C VAL A 471 7.96 19.13 14.14
N MET A 472 7.61 19.26 15.42
CA MET A 472 6.75 20.34 15.91
C MET A 472 7.57 21.38 16.67
N ILE A 473 7.32 22.65 16.36
CA ILE A 473 7.95 23.82 16.96
C ILE A 473 6.86 24.70 17.58
N TYR A 474 6.86 24.78 18.90
CA TYR A 474 6.00 25.69 19.65
C TYR A 474 6.67 27.04 19.76
N VAL A 475 5.96 28.11 19.40
CA VAL A 475 6.47 29.49 19.46
C VAL A 475 5.42 30.42 20.05
N ASP A 476 5.88 31.34 20.89
CA ASP A 476 5.12 32.47 21.41
C ASP A 476 5.56 33.75 20.68
N LEU A 477 4.69 34.37 19.86
CA LEU A 477 5.02 35.55 19.06
C LEU A 477 4.23 36.78 19.55
N ASP A 478 4.93 37.84 19.97
CA ASP A 478 4.31 39.11 20.34
C ASP A 478 3.90 39.90 19.07
N VAL A 479 2.61 39.87 18.76
CA VAL A 479 2.06 40.45 17.52
C VAL A 479 1.70 41.92 17.65
N ASP A 480 1.77 42.51 18.85
CA ASP A 480 1.65 43.95 19.04
C ASP A 480 2.99 44.65 18.80
N VAL A 481 4.11 43.97 19.09
CA VAL A 481 5.46 44.47 18.79
C VAL A 481 5.84 44.21 17.34
N TYR A 482 5.56 43.00 16.83
CA TYR A 482 5.87 42.62 15.46
C TYR A 482 4.60 42.13 14.75
N PRO A 483 4.00 42.95 13.86
CA PRO A 483 2.79 42.56 13.13
C PRO A 483 3.00 41.26 12.34
N ILE A 484 2.02 40.36 12.36
CA ILE A 484 2.14 39.01 11.80
C ILE A 484 2.43 39.00 10.30
N GLU A 485 1.91 39.97 9.55
CA GLU A 485 2.17 40.15 8.12
C GLU A 485 3.63 40.51 7.80
N SER A 486 4.41 40.89 8.82
CA SER A 486 5.82 41.23 8.69
C SER A 486 6.76 40.16 9.27
N LEU A 487 6.20 39.14 9.93
CA LEU A 487 6.95 38.13 10.65
C LEU A 487 7.36 36.97 9.74
N GLU A 488 8.60 36.52 9.88
CA GLU A 488 9.09 35.25 9.34
C GLU A 488 9.69 34.42 10.47
N VAL A 489 9.43 33.12 10.49
CA VAL A 489 9.99 32.19 11.48
C VAL A 489 10.69 31.06 10.73
N ILE A 490 11.99 30.93 10.98
CA ILE A 490 12.86 29.95 10.33
C ILE A 490 13.44 29.01 11.37
N TYR A 491 13.40 27.71 11.07
CA TYR A 491 14.07 26.66 11.83
C TYR A 491 15.18 26.04 10.99
N GLU A 492 16.42 26.06 11.46
CA GLU A 492 17.55 25.57 10.67
C GLU A 492 18.71 25.01 11.51
N PRO A 493 19.54 24.13 10.93
CA PRO A 493 20.70 23.57 11.60
C PRO A 493 21.88 24.55 11.62
N LEU A 494 22.80 24.28 12.54
CA LEU A 494 24.05 24.99 12.73
C LEU A 494 25.24 24.07 12.43
N VAL A 495 26.19 24.56 11.65
CA VAL A 495 27.41 23.84 11.29
C VAL A 495 28.59 24.50 11.98
N ALA A 496 29.42 23.69 12.66
CA ALA A 496 30.64 24.19 13.30
C ALA A 496 31.61 24.76 12.24
N SER A 497 31.89 26.06 12.32
CA SER A 497 32.94 26.73 11.55
C SER A 497 34.23 26.82 12.36
N GLY A 498 35.37 26.69 11.67
CA GLY A 498 36.69 26.82 12.27
C GLY A 498 36.91 28.16 12.99
N ALA A 499 37.97 28.25 13.79
CA ALA A 499 38.25 29.40 14.65
C ALA A 499 38.20 30.75 13.91
N SER A 500 37.50 31.74 14.48
CA SER A 500 37.54 33.13 14.05
C SER A 500 38.86 33.78 14.44
N PHE A 501 39.39 34.60 13.52
CA PHE A 501 40.58 35.40 13.73
C PHE A 501 40.19 36.88 13.78
N ASP A 502 40.74 37.64 14.72
CA ASP A 502 40.58 39.09 14.71
C ASP A 502 41.32 39.74 13.52
N TYR A 503 41.16 41.06 13.33
CA TYR A 503 41.85 41.84 12.27
C TYR A 503 43.38 41.70 12.31
N ASN A 504 43.94 41.23 13.43
CA ASN A 504 45.36 41.02 13.65
C ASN A 504 45.80 39.54 13.55
N GLY A 505 44.90 38.63 13.16
CA GLY A 505 45.17 37.20 13.05
C GLY A 505 45.21 36.46 14.39
N THR A 506 44.73 37.07 15.47
CA THR A 506 44.69 36.47 16.82
C THR A 506 43.41 35.66 16.98
N PRO A 507 43.48 34.37 17.38
CA PRO A 507 42.30 33.58 17.69
C PRO A 507 41.65 34.05 19.00
N TYR A 508 40.35 34.38 19.00
CA TYR A 508 39.60 34.77 20.20
C TYR A 508 38.41 33.82 20.47
N SER A 509 38.73 32.52 20.66
CA SER A 509 37.90 31.44 21.26
C SER A 509 36.35 31.50 21.16
N ALA A 510 35.78 30.62 20.34
CA ALA A 510 34.90 29.47 20.67
C ALA A 510 34.65 28.72 19.34
N THR A 511 34.14 27.48 19.36
CA THR A 511 33.59 26.87 18.14
C THR A 511 32.56 27.84 17.56
N ASN A 512 32.82 28.39 16.38
CA ASN A 512 31.83 29.24 15.72
C ASN A 512 30.80 28.33 15.05
N TYR A 513 29.59 28.82 14.88
CA TYR A 513 28.56 28.12 14.13
C TYR A 513 28.10 29.02 12.98
N THR A 514 27.90 28.45 11.80
CA THR A 514 27.24 29.07 10.66
C THR A 514 25.91 28.37 10.40
N TYR A 515 24.92 29.08 9.89
CA TYR A 515 23.64 28.48 9.50
C TYR A 515 23.82 27.55 8.29
N ASP A 516 23.03 26.47 8.25
CA ASP A 516 22.92 25.57 7.10
C ASP A 516 21.58 25.79 6.39
N ASP A 517 21.55 26.82 5.55
CA ASP A 517 20.40 27.22 4.75
C ASP A 517 19.90 26.09 3.83
N SER A 518 20.73 25.09 3.52
CA SER A 518 20.34 23.97 2.65
C SER A 518 19.26 23.09 3.28
N ARG A 519 19.14 23.11 4.61
CA ARG A 519 18.14 22.35 5.37
C ARG A 519 17.14 23.20 6.15
N ARG A 520 17.19 24.53 6.05
CA ARG A 520 16.22 25.42 6.70
C ARG A 520 14.76 25.10 6.37
N SER A 521 13.87 25.26 7.34
CA SER A 521 12.41 25.23 7.18
C SER A 521 11.82 26.61 7.47
N ILE A 522 10.98 27.08 6.57
CA ILE A 522 10.24 28.34 6.71
C ILE A 522 8.87 28.04 7.31
N LEU A 523 8.76 28.22 8.63
CA LEU A 523 7.58 27.87 9.42
C LEU A 523 6.46 28.91 9.30
N LEU A 524 6.83 30.17 9.10
CA LEU A 524 5.94 31.31 8.90
C LEU A 524 6.64 32.29 7.95
N ASP A 525 5.96 32.84 6.96
CA ASP A 525 6.51 33.81 6.00
C ASP A 525 5.61 35.04 5.75
N GLY A 526 4.79 35.38 6.75
CA GLY A 526 4.00 36.59 6.81
C GLY A 526 2.58 36.39 6.30
N GLU A 527 1.59 36.50 7.19
CA GLU A 527 0.20 36.15 6.87
C GLU A 527 -0.71 37.36 6.62
N GLN A 528 -1.39 37.37 5.48
CA GLN A 528 -2.26 38.48 5.08
C GLN A 528 -3.72 38.33 5.54
N LEU A 529 -4.14 37.12 5.93
CA LEU A 529 -5.55 36.77 6.19
C LEU A 529 -5.85 36.40 7.65
N VAL A 530 -5.34 37.19 8.60
CA VAL A 530 -5.63 36.99 10.03
C VAL A 530 -6.76 37.92 10.47
N SER A 531 -7.94 37.36 10.76
CA SER A 531 -9.11 38.14 11.20
C SER A 531 -9.37 37.99 12.70
N GLY A 532 -9.48 39.12 13.42
CA GLY A 532 -10.00 39.16 14.80
C GLY A 532 -8.97 38.88 15.90
N GLN A 533 -9.42 38.97 17.16
CA GLN A 533 -8.60 38.73 18.36
C GLN A 533 -8.65 37.27 18.87
N SER A 534 -9.44 36.40 18.23
CA SER A 534 -9.71 35.03 18.72
C SER A 534 -8.50 34.08 18.64
N SER A 535 -7.56 34.32 17.73
CA SER A 535 -6.35 33.50 17.58
C SER A 535 -5.19 33.97 18.48
N PHE A 536 -5.39 35.05 19.23
CA PHE A 536 -4.36 35.64 20.08
C PHE A 536 -4.75 35.58 21.55
N SER A 537 -3.77 35.29 22.40
CA SER A 537 -3.91 35.40 23.85
C SER A 537 -3.26 36.68 24.36
N THR A 538 -3.81 37.29 25.40
CA THR A 538 -3.12 38.40 26.08
C THR A 538 -2.02 37.86 26.99
N GLY A 539 -0.78 38.24 26.73
CA GLY A 539 0.41 37.89 27.52
C GLY A 539 0.44 38.57 28.89
N ALA A 540 1.38 38.17 29.74
CA ALA A 540 1.56 38.77 31.07
C ALA A 540 2.07 40.23 31.03
N ASP A 541 2.66 40.62 29.90
CA ASP A 541 3.06 41.98 29.53
C ASP A 541 1.90 42.85 29.05
N GLY A 542 0.72 42.26 28.85
CA GLY A 542 -0.48 42.95 28.35
C GLY A 542 -0.54 43.10 26.83
N HIS A 543 0.42 42.52 26.10
CA HIS A 543 0.42 42.48 24.65
C HIS A 543 -0.42 41.29 24.14
N ARG A 544 -0.73 41.28 22.85
CA ARG A 544 -1.33 40.13 22.15
C ARG A 544 -0.23 39.20 21.64
N HIS A 545 -0.42 37.91 21.87
CA HIS A 545 0.52 36.87 21.49
C HIS A 545 -0.14 35.79 20.64
N LEU A 546 0.54 35.36 19.58
CA LEU A 546 0.26 34.11 18.88
C LEU A 546 1.08 32.99 19.51
N ASN A 547 0.41 32.16 20.32
CA ASN A 547 0.98 30.93 20.86
C ASN A 547 0.56 29.78 19.97
N PHE A 548 1.45 29.29 19.10
CA PHE A 548 1.08 28.30 18.09
C PHE A 548 2.14 27.22 17.92
N ALA A 549 1.71 26.04 17.45
CA ALA A 549 2.59 24.93 17.11
C ALA A 549 2.71 24.84 15.58
N PHE A 550 3.91 25.11 15.08
CA PHE A 550 4.27 24.94 13.67
C PHE A 550 4.83 23.55 13.44
N GLY A 551 4.60 22.99 12.25
CA GLY A 551 5.08 21.68 11.83
C GLY A 551 6.10 21.75 10.70
N SER A 552 6.88 20.68 10.57
CA SER A 552 7.65 20.37 9.36
C SER A 552 7.68 18.86 9.12
N ALA A 553 7.26 18.45 7.91
CA ALA A 553 7.36 17.07 7.43
C ALA A 553 8.68 16.79 6.71
N LYS A 554 9.44 17.85 6.35
CA LYS A 554 10.66 17.80 5.54
C LYS A 554 11.73 16.83 6.08
N TYR A 555 11.87 16.73 7.39
CA TYR A 555 12.91 15.92 8.05
C TYR A 555 12.54 14.43 8.18
N ARG A 556 11.50 13.97 7.48
CA ARG A 556 11.11 12.56 7.48
C ARG A 556 12.25 11.66 7.00
N GLY A 557 12.50 10.56 7.71
CA GLY A 557 13.54 9.58 7.43
C GLY A 557 14.93 9.93 7.97
N GLU A 558 15.13 11.13 8.54
CA GLU A 558 16.43 11.55 9.08
C GLU A 558 16.73 10.89 10.43
N ASP A 559 17.93 10.33 10.54
CA ASP A 559 18.50 9.88 11.81
C ASP A 559 19.32 11.04 12.40
N TRP A 560 18.77 11.72 13.40
CA TRP A 560 19.41 12.92 13.95
C TRP A 560 20.67 12.58 14.75
N ASN A 561 21.79 13.21 14.38
CA ASN A 561 23.02 13.10 15.16
C ASN A 561 22.91 14.00 16.40
N GLY A 562 23.06 13.44 17.60
CA GLY A 562 22.95 14.18 18.86
C GLY A 562 24.00 15.29 19.05
N ASP A 563 25.01 15.36 18.20
CA ASP A 563 26.02 16.44 18.18
C ASP A 563 25.60 17.66 17.34
N GLU A 564 24.56 17.54 16.52
CA GLU A 564 24.07 18.62 15.68
C GLU A 564 23.31 19.66 16.51
N GLN A 565 23.55 20.94 16.23
CA GLN A 565 22.87 22.04 16.91
C GLN A 565 21.86 22.70 15.97
N TRP A 566 20.73 23.15 16.51
CA TRP A 566 19.67 23.79 15.75
C TRP A 566 19.22 25.09 16.40
N VAL A 567 18.69 26.00 15.58
CA VAL A 567 18.27 27.34 15.99
C VAL A 567 16.93 27.72 15.37
N LEU A 568 16.15 28.50 16.13
CA LEU A 568 14.95 29.19 15.66
C LEU A 568 15.27 30.67 15.49
N ARG A 569 14.97 31.23 14.32
CA ARG A 569 15.19 32.63 13.99
C ARG A 569 13.85 33.29 13.69
N VAL A 570 13.70 34.53 14.14
CA VAL A 570 12.50 35.33 13.92
C VAL A 570 12.92 36.61 13.23
N PHE A 571 12.24 36.98 12.15
CA PHE A 571 12.47 38.22 11.43
C PHE A 571 11.21 39.07 11.47
N SER A 572 11.39 40.39 11.46
CA SER A 572 10.34 41.36 11.17
C SER A 572 10.82 42.30 10.07
N ASN A 573 10.04 42.41 8.98
CA ASN A 573 10.37 43.20 7.80
C ASN A 573 11.78 42.86 7.23
N GLY A 574 12.11 41.57 7.20
CA GLY A 574 13.40 41.08 6.71
C GLY A 574 14.59 41.43 7.60
N GLN A 575 14.38 41.85 8.85
CA GLN A 575 15.43 42.07 9.84
C GLN A 575 15.27 41.08 10.99
N GLU A 576 16.35 40.40 11.36
CA GLU A 576 16.33 39.45 12.47
C GLU A 576 16.05 40.19 13.79
N VAL A 577 15.06 39.70 14.53
CA VAL A 577 14.62 40.25 15.81
C VAL A 577 14.85 39.22 16.91
N ALA A 578 14.93 39.69 18.15
CA ALA A 578 15.05 38.78 19.29
C ALA A 578 13.84 37.82 19.31
N PRO A 579 14.03 36.49 19.28
CA PRO A 579 12.93 35.56 19.46
C PRO A 579 12.37 35.73 20.88
N SER A 580 11.10 35.37 21.08
CA SER A 580 10.58 35.24 22.43
C SER A 580 11.36 34.15 23.19
N THR A 581 11.39 34.22 24.52
CA THR A 581 12.11 33.23 25.34
C THR A 581 11.38 31.89 25.44
N ASN A 582 10.14 31.80 24.94
CA ASN A 582 9.24 30.68 25.15
C ASN A 582 9.01 29.95 23.82
N TRP A 583 9.88 28.99 23.53
CA TRP A 583 9.70 28.07 22.42
C TRP A 583 10.18 26.67 22.79
N ARG A 584 9.70 25.66 22.05
CA ARG A 584 10.04 24.25 22.26
C ARG A 584 10.05 23.52 20.93
N ILE A 585 11.03 22.64 20.72
CA ILE A 585 11.10 21.76 19.56
C ILE A 585 10.91 20.32 20.02
N ARG A 586 10.08 19.59 19.29
CA ARG A 586 9.85 18.16 19.51
C ARG A 586 9.87 17.42 18.20
N ALA A 587 10.75 16.42 18.09
CA ALA A 587 10.70 15.46 16.99
C ALA A 587 9.86 14.26 17.35
N PHE A 588 9.15 13.78 16.35
CA PHE A 588 8.31 12.61 16.41
C PHE A 588 8.76 11.63 15.34
N GLY A 589 8.79 10.35 15.70
CA GLY A 589 9.17 9.31 14.75
C GLY A 589 9.17 7.92 15.37
N ALA A 590 9.99 7.04 14.80
CA ALA A 590 10.18 5.66 15.22
C ALA A 590 11.58 5.45 15.81
N SER A 591 11.77 4.34 16.53
CA SER A 591 13.10 3.97 17.04
C SER A 591 14.06 3.73 15.87
N ASP A 592 15.23 4.36 15.92
CA ASP A 592 16.32 4.14 14.95
C ASP A 592 17.03 2.78 15.12
N ALA A 593 16.87 2.14 16.28
CA ALA A 593 17.35 0.79 16.57
C ALA A 593 16.51 -0.35 15.96
N ALA A 594 15.40 -0.04 15.28
CA ALA A 594 14.59 -1.05 14.60
C ALA A 594 15.25 -1.49 13.27
N PRO A 595 14.97 -2.71 12.76
CA PRO A 595 15.43 -3.13 11.45
C PRO A 595 15.05 -2.11 10.36
N ARG A 596 16.01 -1.73 9.53
CA ARG A 596 15.81 -0.69 8.50
C ARG A 596 15.33 -1.32 7.19
N GLN A 597 14.41 -0.62 6.54
CA GLN A 597 14.01 -0.90 5.16
C GLN A 597 14.77 0.04 4.23
N TRP A 598 15.65 -0.52 3.41
CA TRP A 598 16.42 0.23 2.40
C TRP A 598 15.61 0.22 1.10
N ILE A 599 14.94 1.33 0.84
CA ILE A 599 13.94 1.49 -0.20
C ILE A 599 14.58 2.03 -1.47
N PHE A 600 14.30 1.39 -2.59
CA PHE A 600 14.74 1.81 -3.91
C PHE A 600 13.55 1.95 -4.85
N THR A 601 13.54 3.02 -5.63
CA THR A 601 12.47 3.37 -6.56
C THR A 601 13.05 3.75 -7.92
N ASP A 602 12.17 3.99 -8.89
CA ASP A 602 12.58 4.49 -10.21
C ASP A 602 13.27 5.89 -10.17
N GLU A 603 13.25 6.59 -9.03
CA GLU A 603 13.97 7.87 -8.85
C GLU A 603 15.48 7.69 -8.61
N LEU A 604 15.98 6.45 -8.44
CA LEU A 604 17.42 6.20 -8.33
C LEU A 604 18.13 6.65 -9.61
N SER A 605 19.10 7.55 -9.44
CA SER A 605 19.76 8.23 -10.57
C SER A 605 21.30 8.20 -10.50
N SER A 606 21.87 7.51 -9.51
CA SER A 606 23.32 7.32 -9.39
C SER A 606 23.64 6.08 -8.55
N GLY A 607 24.92 5.68 -8.51
CA GLY A 607 25.34 4.56 -7.67
C GLY A 607 25.13 4.84 -6.18
N SER A 608 24.76 3.80 -5.44
CA SER A 608 24.32 3.87 -4.05
C SER A 608 25.01 2.79 -3.18
N TRP A 609 24.81 2.85 -1.86
CA TRP A 609 25.23 1.81 -0.94
C TRP A 609 24.23 1.61 0.20
N ILE A 610 24.19 0.38 0.70
CA ILE A 610 23.48 -0.03 1.91
C ILE A 610 24.53 -0.27 2.99
N THR A 611 24.29 0.29 4.17
CA THR A 611 25.08 0.01 5.38
C THR A 611 24.13 -0.47 6.46
N PRO A 612 23.90 -1.79 6.58
CA PRO A 612 22.88 -2.32 7.47
C PRO A 612 23.07 -1.86 8.92
N GLN A 613 21.99 -1.42 9.56
CA GLN A 613 21.94 -1.09 10.99
C GLN A 613 21.86 -2.36 11.82
N THR A 614 21.09 -3.33 11.34
CA THR A 614 20.96 -4.65 11.93
C THR A 614 21.12 -5.72 10.85
N SER A 615 21.43 -6.96 11.26
CA SER A 615 21.42 -8.10 10.33
C SER A 615 20.01 -8.49 9.86
N SER A 616 18.96 -7.83 10.35
CA SER A 616 17.57 -8.04 9.96
C SER A 616 17.03 -6.95 9.04
N ASP A 617 17.89 -6.03 8.61
CA ASP A 617 17.55 -5.01 7.62
C ASP A 617 17.20 -5.66 6.27
N SER A 618 16.47 -4.91 5.44
CA SER A 618 15.97 -5.38 4.15
C SER A 618 16.40 -4.50 2.99
N PHE A 619 16.64 -5.13 1.84
CA PHE A 619 16.76 -4.49 0.53
C PHE A 619 15.39 -4.53 -0.14
N ASN A 620 14.71 -3.39 -0.23
CA ASN A 620 13.38 -3.31 -0.83
C ASN A 620 13.39 -2.49 -2.13
N ALA A 621 13.28 -3.18 -3.27
CA ALA A 621 13.18 -2.55 -4.58
C ALA A 621 11.77 -2.65 -5.17
N SER A 622 10.73 -2.96 -4.38
CA SER A 622 9.40 -3.28 -4.93
C SER A 622 8.77 -2.14 -5.74
N ALA A 623 9.18 -0.90 -5.46
CA ALA A 623 8.81 0.29 -6.23
C ALA A 623 9.66 0.51 -7.49
N ALA A 624 10.55 -0.39 -7.90
CA ALA A 624 11.29 -0.32 -9.16
C ALA A 624 10.56 -1.11 -10.26
N THR A 625 10.62 -0.62 -11.49
CA THR A 625 9.96 -1.25 -12.66
C THR A 625 10.88 -2.06 -13.55
N GLY A 626 12.19 -1.81 -13.51
CA GLY A 626 13.15 -2.51 -14.34
C GLY A 626 13.65 -3.81 -13.71
N ASN A 627 14.43 -4.55 -14.49
CA ASN A 627 15.08 -5.78 -14.03
C ASN A 627 16.23 -5.43 -13.07
N ASN A 628 16.20 -6.02 -11.88
CA ASN A 628 17.09 -5.75 -10.77
C ASN A 628 17.97 -6.96 -10.43
N ILE A 629 19.09 -6.69 -9.77
CA ILE A 629 19.90 -7.71 -9.10
C ILE A 629 19.94 -7.30 -7.63
N ILE A 630 19.48 -8.17 -6.75
CA ILE A 630 19.41 -7.96 -5.31
C ILE A 630 20.27 -9.02 -4.64
N ASP A 631 21.42 -8.63 -4.14
CA ASP A 631 22.35 -9.50 -3.44
C ASP A 631 22.46 -9.13 -1.97
N LEU A 632 22.00 -10.03 -1.09
CA LEU A 632 21.94 -9.81 0.36
C LEU A 632 23.28 -10.05 1.07
N ARG A 633 24.32 -10.46 0.35
CA ARG A 633 25.63 -10.80 0.92
C ARG A 633 26.45 -9.55 1.24
N GLY A 634 27.01 -9.52 2.45
CA GLY A 634 27.92 -8.47 2.88
C GLY A 634 29.17 -8.38 2.00
N GLY A 635 29.47 -7.17 1.54
CA GLY A 635 30.57 -6.86 0.63
C GLY A 635 30.24 -7.01 -0.85
N SER A 636 28.98 -7.29 -1.22
CA SER A 636 28.58 -7.37 -2.63
C SER A 636 28.63 -6.02 -3.32
N THR A 637 29.08 -6.02 -4.57
CA THR A 637 29.01 -4.88 -5.50
C THR A 637 28.20 -5.21 -6.75
N ASP A 638 27.51 -6.36 -6.75
CA ASP A 638 26.85 -6.92 -7.92
C ASP A 638 25.38 -6.50 -8.02
N SER A 639 24.80 -5.94 -6.95
CA SER A 639 23.41 -5.48 -6.97
C SER A 639 23.22 -4.29 -7.90
N THR A 640 22.10 -4.29 -8.63
CA THR A 640 21.73 -3.22 -9.55
C THR A 640 20.23 -2.95 -9.46
N ILE A 641 19.84 -1.68 -9.36
CA ILE A 641 18.44 -1.25 -9.47
C ILE A 641 18.30 -0.40 -10.72
N ASN A 642 17.44 -0.82 -11.67
CA ASN A 642 17.27 -0.15 -12.96
C ASN A 642 18.61 0.15 -13.68
N GLY A 643 19.61 -0.72 -13.51
CA GLY A 643 20.95 -0.57 -14.07
C GLY A 643 21.93 0.31 -13.27
N TRP A 644 21.52 0.89 -12.14
CA TRP A 644 22.41 1.61 -11.22
C TRP A 644 22.94 0.68 -10.14
N ASN A 645 24.26 0.70 -9.91
CA ASN A 645 24.90 -0.16 -8.92
C ASN A 645 24.52 0.23 -7.48
N VAL A 646 24.27 -0.78 -6.64
CA VAL A 646 24.09 -0.63 -5.19
C VAL A 646 25.08 -1.54 -4.47
N ALA A 647 26.00 -0.97 -3.69
CA ALA A 647 26.94 -1.76 -2.90
C ALA A 647 26.33 -2.15 -1.54
N VAL A 648 26.50 -3.39 -1.10
CA VAL A 648 25.96 -3.88 0.17
C VAL A 648 27.10 -4.09 1.17
N ASN A 649 27.19 -3.27 2.21
CA ASN A 649 28.33 -3.24 3.15
C ASN A 649 28.13 -4.10 4.42
N GLY A 650 27.21 -5.05 4.40
CA GLY A 650 26.93 -6.01 5.48
C GLY A 650 25.81 -6.97 5.07
N ASP A 651 25.65 -8.09 5.78
CA ASP A 651 24.59 -9.05 5.47
C ASP A 651 23.20 -8.46 5.78
N LEU A 652 22.25 -8.70 4.88
CA LEU A 652 20.83 -8.33 4.97
C LEU A 652 19.97 -9.59 5.09
N ALA A 653 18.81 -9.52 5.71
CA ALA A 653 17.94 -10.69 5.90
C ALA A 653 16.80 -10.79 4.89
N LYS A 654 16.45 -9.70 4.21
CA LYS A 654 15.32 -9.70 3.27
C LYS A 654 15.61 -8.97 1.98
N GLY A 655 15.09 -9.50 0.88
CA GLY A 655 15.21 -8.93 -0.46
C GLY A 655 13.86 -8.93 -1.17
N PHE A 656 13.43 -7.75 -1.64
CA PHE A 656 12.20 -7.59 -2.42
C PHE A 656 12.56 -7.07 -3.80
N GLY A 657 12.17 -7.83 -4.83
CA GLY A 657 12.27 -7.54 -6.26
C GLY A 657 11.45 -6.33 -6.66
N GLY A 658 10.59 -6.46 -7.66
CA GLY A 658 9.87 -5.34 -8.26
C GLY A 658 8.87 -5.81 -9.29
N ASP A 659 8.60 -4.98 -10.30
CA ASP A 659 7.78 -5.38 -11.45
C ASP A 659 8.61 -6.00 -12.60
N GLY A 660 9.94 -6.05 -12.44
CA GLY A 660 10.90 -6.52 -13.44
C GLY A 660 11.25 -7.99 -13.29
N ASN A 661 11.99 -8.55 -14.28
CA ASN A 661 12.53 -9.91 -14.17
C ASN A 661 13.84 -9.83 -13.38
N ASP A 662 13.75 -10.12 -12.09
CA ASP A 662 14.77 -9.83 -11.11
C ASP A 662 15.63 -11.05 -10.78
N VAL A 663 16.82 -10.79 -10.25
CA VAL A 663 17.73 -11.82 -9.74
C VAL A 663 17.95 -11.57 -8.25
N LEU A 664 17.48 -12.49 -7.41
CA LEU A 664 17.60 -12.39 -5.96
C LEU A 664 18.62 -13.42 -5.45
N ILE A 665 19.57 -12.97 -4.64
CA ILE A 665 20.67 -13.79 -4.12
C ILE A 665 20.70 -13.64 -2.59
N ALA A 666 20.40 -14.74 -1.91
CA ALA A 666 20.50 -14.85 -0.46
C ALA A 666 21.96 -15.08 -0.01
N ASN A 667 22.19 -14.94 1.29
CA ASN A 667 23.46 -15.15 1.93
C ASN A 667 23.58 -16.60 2.46
N ALA A 668 24.22 -16.82 3.62
CA ALA A 668 24.39 -18.14 4.23
C ALA A 668 23.53 -18.36 5.49
N PHE A 669 22.73 -17.35 5.87
CA PHE A 669 21.79 -17.35 6.98
C PHE A 669 20.39 -17.68 6.47
N GLY A 670 19.36 -17.60 7.32
CA GLY A 670 17.98 -17.77 6.86
C GLY A 670 17.42 -16.43 6.41
N ASP A 671 17.20 -16.28 5.11
CA ASP A 671 16.75 -15.05 4.47
C ASP A 671 15.30 -15.17 3.94
N GLU A 672 14.67 -14.03 3.66
CA GLU A 672 13.34 -13.92 3.06
C GLU A 672 13.43 -13.18 1.73
N LEU A 673 13.09 -13.85 0.64
CA LEU A 673 13.13 -13.32 -0.72
C LEU A 673 11.73 -13.31 -1.32
N ASP A 674 11.35 -12.19 -1.92
CA ASP A 674 10.08 -11.98 -2.63
C ASP A 674 10.38 -11.32 -3.98
N GLY A 675 9.97 -11.97 -5.07
CA GLY A 675 10.28 -11.56 -6.44
C GLY A 675 9.38 -10.42 -6.91
N GLY A 676 8.16 -10.36 -6.39
CA GLY A 676 7.14 -9.43 -6.83
C GLY A 676 6.46 -9.91 -8.12
N ARG A 677 6.66 -9.18 -9.22
CA ARG A 677 6.12 -9.53 -10.55
C ARG A 677 7.28 -9.62 -11.52
N GLY A 678 7.19 -10.53 -12.48
CA GLY A 678 8.26 -10.76 -13.44
C GLY A 678 8.60 -12.24 -13.54
N ASN A 679 9.57 -12.62 -14.36
CA ASN A 679 10.08 -13.99 -14.37
C ASN A 679 11.43 -13.97 -13.65
N ASP A 680 11.41 -14.26 -12.36
CA ASP A 680 12.51 -14.02 -11.45
C ASP A 680 13.43 -15.24 -11.29
N GLN A 681 14.66 -14.99 -10.83
CA GLN A 681 15.64 -16.03 -10.57
C GLN A 681 16.22 -15.89 -9.17
N PHE A 682 16.03 -16.93 -8.36
CA PHE A 682 16.47 -16.95 -6.98
C PHE A 682 17.64 -17.90 -6.80
N PHE A 683 18.61 -17.44 -6.01
CA PHE A 683 19.71 -18.21 -5.49
C PHE A 683 19.67 -18.16 -3.95
N GLY A 684 18.92 -19.08 -3.34
CA GLY A 684 18.73 -19.18 -1.89
C GLY A 684 19.99 -19.49 -1.10
N GLY A 685 21.03 -20.04 -1.74
CA GLY A 685 22.30 -20.27 -1.07
C GLY A 685 22.20 -21.37 -0.01
N ALA A 686 22.80 -21.14 1.17
CA ALA A 686 22.68 -22.04 2.31
C ALA A 686 21.91 -21.30 3.41
N GLY A 687 21.18 -22.01 4.26
CA GLY A 687 20.25 -21.34 5.15
C GLY A 687 19.02 -22.19 5.33
N ASN A 688 17.99 -21.61 5.93
CA ASN A 688 16.63 -22.10 5.76
C ASN A 688 15.86 -20.87 5.31
N ASP A 689 15.72 -20.73 4.00
CA ASP A 689 15.25 -19.50 3.39
C ASP A 689 13.76 -19.58 3.10
N THR A 690 13.07 -18.44 3.12
CA THR A 690 11.71 -18.32 2.58
C THR A 690 11.81 -17.67 1.21
N LEU A 691 11.34 -18.36 0.18
CA LEU A 691 11.45 -17.96 -1.22
C LEU A 691 10.05 -17.89 -1.83
N ASP A 692 9.57 -16.68 -2.07
CA ASP A 692 8.34 -16.40 -2.80
C ASP A 692 8.68 -15.85 -4.18
N GLY A 693 8.34 -16.58 -5.24
CA GLY A 693 8.56 -16.11 -6.62
C GLY A 693 7.66 -14.92 -6.98
N GLY A 694 6.50 -14.80 -6.33
CA GLY A 694 5.50 -13.82 -6.70
C GLY A 694 4.80 -14.21 -8.01
N GLN A 695 4.36 -13.23 -8.79
CA GLN A 695 3.65 -13.44 -10.05
C GLN A 695 4.63 -13.60 -11.22
N GLY A 696 4.58 -14.72 -11.93
CA GLY A 696 5.20 -14.86 -13.24
C GLY A 696 5.64 -16.27 -13.56
N ASN A 697 6.88 -16.48 -14.01
CA ASN A 697 7.39 -17.85 -14.20
C ASN A 697 8.79 -17.92 -13.67
N ASP A 698 8.90 -18.30 -12.40
CA ASP A 698 10.11 -18.07 -11.63
C ASP A 698 10.98 -19.32 -11.55
N ILE A 699 12.26 -19.11 -11.27
CA ILE A 699 13.23 -20.19 -11.03
C ILE A 699 13.77 -20.04 -9.61
N LEU A 700 13.30 -20.90 -8.72
CA LEU A 700 13.66 -20.89 -7.30
C LEU A 700 14.71 -21.95 -7.00
N THR A 701 15.97 -21.55 -6.83
CA THR A 701 17.07 -22.47 -6.49
C THR A 701 17.42 -22.39 -5.01
N GLY A 702 17.10 -23.45 -4.25
CA GLY A 702 17.43 -23.53 -2.82
C GLY A 702 18.57 -24.51 -2.51
N GLY A 703 19.12 -24.38 -1.31
CA GLY A 703 20.19 -25.23 -0.79
C GLY A 703 20.00 -25.68 0.66
N GLY A 704 18.95 -25.22 1.33
CA GLY A 704 18.68 -25.43 2.75
C GLY A 704 17.47 -26.31 3.05
N TYR A 705 16.93 -26.15 4.26
CA TYR A 705 15.53 -26.53 4.52
C TYR A 705 14.63 -25.34 4.23
N ASP A 706 14.53 -25.00 2.94
CA ASP A 706 13.88 -23.80 2.46
C ASP A 706 12.36 -23.98 2.40
N THR A 707 11.63 -22.89 2.62
CA THR A 707 10.20 -22.78 2.38
C THR A 707 10.01 -22.08 1.04
N TYR A 708 9.44 -22.79 0.08
CA TYR A 708 9.02 -22.20 -1.19
C TYR A 708 7.55 -21.83 -1.06
N GLU A 709 7.17 -20.58 -1.31
CA GLU A 709 5.78 -20.13 -1.28
C GLU A 709 5.20 -20.16 -2.70
N PHE A 710 3.95 -20.57 -2.82
CA PHE A 710 3.25 -20.66 -4.10
C PHE A 710 1.74 -20.53 -3.93
N ASP A 711 1.08 -19.81 -4.83
CA ASP A 711 -0.37 -19.63 -4.81
C ASP A 711 -1.02 -19.77 -6.20
N ALA A 712 -2.30 -19.41 -6.31
CA ALA A 712 -3.03 -19.50 -7.57
C ALA A 712 -2.66 -18.42 -8.61
N LYS A 713 -1.93 -17.37 -8.22
CA LYS A 713 -1.48 -16.26 -9.06
C LYS A 713 0.02 -16.32 -9.40
N GLY A 714 0.78 -17.25 -8.82
CA GLY A 714 2.23 -17.32 -9.02
C GLY A 714 2.70 -17.65 -10.45
N GLY A 715 1.82 -18.19 -11.31
CA GLY A 715 2.18 -18.56 -12.68
C GLY A 715 2.95 -19.88 -12.76
N GLN A 716 3.97 -20.03 -13.62
CA GLN A 716 4.55 -21.36 -13.98
C GLN A 716 6.00 -21.56 -13.48
N ASP A 717 6.14 -21.81 -12.20
CA ASP A 717 7.44 -21.81 -11.52
C ASP A 717 8.20 -23.12 -11.60
N VAL A 718 9.50 -23.02 -11.36
CA VAL A 718 10.44 -24.12 -11.33
C VAL A 718 11.27 -24.07 -10.04
N ILE A 719 11.11 -25.09 -9.20
CA ILE A 719 11.92 -25.28 -7.99
C ILE A 719 13.10 -26.22 -8.30
N VAL A 720 14.31 -25.77 -7.96
CA VAL A 720 15.54 -26.56 -7.97
C VAL A 720 16.01 -26.74 -6.53
N ASN A 721 15.60 -27.83 -5.89
CA ASN A 721 15.91 -28.11 -4.49
C ASN A 721 17.24 -28.85 -4.30
N GLY A 722 17.88 -28.66 -3.15
CA GLY A 722 18.98 -29.50 -2.66
C GLY A 722 20.34 -29.26 -3.32
N VAL A 723 20.60 -28.05 -3.82
CA VAL A 723 21.86 -27.72 -4.52
C VAL A 723 23.08 -27.65 -3.57
N ALA A 724 22.87 -27.45 -2.25
CA ALA A 724 23.94 -27.44 -1.25
C ALA A 724 23.96 -28.70 -0.37
N THR A 725 24.80 -29.68 -0.71
CA THR A 725 25.24 -30.82 0.14
C THR A 725 24.20 -31.70 0.87
N ASN A 726 22.89 -31.54 0.60
CA ASN A 726 21.83 -32.33 1.24
C ASN A 726 21.83 -33.79 0.74
N ALA A 727 21.79 -34.73 1.67
CA ALA A 727 21.83 -36.17 1.36
C ALA A 727 20.43 -36.80 1.19
N GLY A 728 19.35 -36.04 1.40
CA GLY A 728 17.96 -36.51 1.39
C GLY A 728 16.96 -35.35 1.30
N PRO A 729 15.65 -35.61 1.46
CA PRO A 729 14.62 -34.60 1.26
C PRO A 729 14.79 -33.42 2.23
N SER A 730 14.63 -32.20 1.73
CA SER A 730 14.77 -30.94 2.49
C SER A 730 13.71 -29.93 2.06
N GLY A 731 13.41 -28.97 2.94
CA GLY A 731 12.46 -27.89 2.65
C GLY A 731 11.00 -28.32 2.53
N GLU A 732 10.13 -27.35 2.26
CA GLU A 732 8.70 -27.52 2.06
C GLU A 732 8.14 -26.57 0.99
N LEU A 733 7.00 -26.94 0.41
CA LEU A 733 6.20 -26.04 -0.43
C LEU A 733 4.98 -25.58 0.38
N ALA A 734 4.90 -24.29 0.68
CA ALA A 734 3.80 -23.66 1.37
C ALA A 734 2.78 -23.12 0.36
N MET A 735 1.53 -23.57 0.46
CA MET A 735 0.44 -23.19 -0.43
C MET A 735 -0.31 -22.00 0.16
N GLY A 736 -0.20 -20.84 -0.51
CA GLY A 736 -0.85 -19.59 -0.15
C GLY A 736 -2.24 -19.40 -0.78
N GLY A 737 -2.81 -18.21 -0.62
CA GLY A 737 -4.02 -17.78 -1.36
C GLY A 737 -5.30 -18.60 -1.11
N GLY A 738 -5.36 -19.39 -0.04
CA GLY A 738 -6.48 -20.30 0.24
C GLY A 738 -6.54 -21.52 -0.69
N VAL A 739 -5.48 -21.78 -1.47
CA VAL A 739 -5.37 -23.00 -2.28
C VAL A 739 -5.34 -24.21 -1.35
N SER A 740 -6.29 -25.13 -1.53
CA SER A 740 -6.36 -26.36 -0.76
C SER A 740 -5.79 -27.54 -1.54
N LEU A 741 -5.60 -28.68 -0.87
CA LEU A 741 -5.17 -29.92 -1.53
C LEU A 741 -6.13 -30.34 -2.67
N PHE A 742 -7.42 -30.01 -2.56
CA PHE A 742 -8.43 -30.38 -3.55
C PHE A 742 -8.36 -29.53 -4.83
N ASP A 743 -7.66 -28.41 -4.76
CA ASP A 743 -7.45 -27.51 -5.89
C ASP A 743 -6.21 -27.91 -6.69
N LEU A 744 -5.53 -29.00 -6.32
CA LEU A 744 -4.25 -29.39 -6.92
C LEU A 744 -4.32 -30.68 -7.75
N ARG A 745 -3.54 -30.70 -8.82
CA ARG A 745 -3.23 -31.89 -9.61
C ARG A 745 -1.72 -32.16 -9.61
N PHE A 746 -1.34 -33.36 -9.20
CA PHE A 746 0.05 -33.84 -9.19
C PHE A 746 0.32 -34.70 -10.42
N MET A 747 1.45 -34.48 -11.08
CA MET A 747 1.86 -35.22 -12.28
C MET A 747 3.36 -35.46 -12.26
N ARG A 748 3.80 -36.61 -12.75
CA ARG A 748 5.20 -36.85 -13.09
C ARG A 748 5.46 -36.47 -14.55
N SER A 749 6.45 -35.62 -14.78
CA SER A 749 6.95 -35.27 -16.11
C SER A 749 8.44 -35.60 -16.20
N GLY A 750 8.79 -36.72 -16.84
CA GLY A 750 10.18 -37.21 -16.83
C GLY A 750 10.66 -37.54 -15.41
N ASN A 751 11.65 -36.79 -14.91
CA ASN A 751 12.13 -36.86 -13.53
C ASN A 751 11.51 -35.81 -12.60
N ASP A 752 10.72 -34.88 -13.14
CA ASP A 752 10.18 -33.76 -12.40
C ASP A 752 8.81 -34.10 -11.82
N LEU A 753 8.52 -33.51 -10.66
CA LEU A 753 7.18 -33.41 -10.10
C LEU A 753 6.54 -32.12 -10.60
N VAL A 754 5.33 -32.18 -11.13
CA VAL A 754 4.55 -31.01 -11.55
C VAL A 754 3.27 -30.96 -10.74
N ILE A 755 3.01 -29.83 -10.10
CA ILE A 755 1.80 -29.55 -9.32
C ILE A 755 1.07 -28.41 -10.03
N THR A 756 -0.18 -28.61 -10.43
CA THR A 756 -0.99 -27.59 -11.11
C THR A 756 -2.19 -27.20 -10.26
N VAL A 757 -2.51 -25.91 -10.19
CA VAL A 757 -3.77 -25.43 -9.61
C VAL A 757 -4.89 -25.62 -10.62
N ILE A 758 -5.94 -26.35 -10.24
CA ILE A 758 -7.07 -26.70 -11.12
C ILE A 758 -7.87 -25.44 -11.41
N GLY A 759 -8.06 -25.14 -12.70
CA GLY A 759 -8.82 -23.96 -13.13
C GLY A 759 -7.99 -22.68 -13.23
N ALA A 760 -6.71 -22.72 -12.87
CA ALA A 760 -5.74 -21.65 -13.10
C ALA A 760 -4.67 -22.09 -14.12
N GLU A 761 -3.92 -21.13 -14.66
CA GLU A 761 -2.74 -21.42 -15.48
C GLU A 761 -1.51 -21.80 -14.63
N SER A 762 -1.58 -21.53 -13.33
CA SER A 762 -0.48 -21.62 -12.38
C SER A 762 -0.09 -23.07 -12.09
N ARG A 763 1.22 -23.34 -12.11
CA ARG A 763 1.82 -24.62 -11.75
C ARG A 763 3.21 -24.42 -11.17
N VAL A 764 3.65 -25.36 -10.35
CA VAL A 764 5.04 -25.44 -9.89
C VAL A 764 5.65 -26.79 -10.28
N ALA A 765 6.86 -26.74 -10.83
CA ALA A 765 7.63 -27.91 -11.20
C ALA A 765 8.84 -28.07 -10.28
N VAL A 766 8.88 -29.12 -9.46
CA VAL A 766 10.06 -29.49 -8.66
C VAL A 766 10.95 -30.40 -9.49
N ARG A 767 12.10 -29.87 -9.91
CA ARG A 767 13.03 -30.58 -10.80
C ARG A 767 13.65 -31.79 -10.13
N ASP A 768 13.83 -32.85 -10.90
CA ASP A 768 14.57 -34.05 -10.50
C ASP A 768 14.02 -34.78 -9.26
N TRP A 769 12.77 -34.50 -8.85
CA TRP A 769 12.07 -35.16 -7.73
C TRP A 769 12.21 -36.69 -7.73
N PHE A 770 12.15 -37.31 -8.92
CA PHE A 770 12.25 -38.76 -9.11
C PHE A 770 13.66 -39.25 -9.48
N ALA A 771 14.64 -38.35 -9.63
CA ALA A 771 16.03 -38.69 -9.92
C ALA A 771 16.85 -38.97 -8.64
N GLY A 772 16.55 -38.27 -7.53
CA GLY A 772 17.25 -38.46 -6.26
C GLY A 772 16.54 -37.81 -5.08
N ALA A 773 16.71 -38.41 -3.89
CA ALA A 773 16.04 -37.93 -2.67
C ALA A 773 16.46 -36.51 -2.25
N TYR A 774 17.64 -36.06 -2.64
CA TYR A 774 18.13 -34.70 -2.36
C TYR A 774 17.30 -33.60 -3.05
N ALA A 775 16.61 -33.91 -4.16
CA ALA A 775 15.78 -32.96 -4.89
C ALA A 775 14.33 -32.94 -4.38
N GLN A 776 13.97 -33.81 -3.42
CA GLN A 776 12.61 -33.91 -2.90
C GLN A 776 12.36 -32.89 -1.80
N LEU A 777 11.18 -32.29 -1.79
CA LEU A 777 10.66 -31.54 -0.65
C LEU A 777 10.15 -32.51 0.42
N THR A 778 10.23 -32.13 1.68
CA THR A 778 9.78 -32.98 2.79
C THR A 778 8.26 -33.09 2.88
N LYS A 779 7.55 -32.00 2.57
CA LYS A 779 6.09 -31.89 2.66
C LYS A 779 5.56 -30.71 1.85
N LEU A 780 4.24 -30.70 1.65
CA LEU A 780 3.44 -29.51 1.32
C LEU A 780 2.65 -29.09 2.57
N THR A 781 2.49 -27.79 2.79
CA THR A 781 1.69 -27.20 3.88
C THR A 781 0.65 -26.25 3.31
N PHE A 782 -0.56 -26.22 3.89
CA PHE A 782 -1.68 -25.38 3.45
C PHE A 782 -2.08 -24.36 4.52
N SER A 783 -2.81 -23.33 4.11
CA SER A 783 -3.27 -22.24 5.00
C SER A 783 -4.16 -22.68 6.17
N ASP A 784 -4.84 -23.83 6.04
CA ASP A 784 -5.65 -24.43 7.12
C ASP A 784 -4.82 -25.27 8.11
N GLY A 785 -3.50 -25.36 7.91
CA GLY A 785 -2.57 -26.14 8.70
C GLY A 785 -2.45 -27.61 8.30
N SER A 786 -3.23 -28.08 7.32
CA SER A 786 -3.08 -29.43 6.77
C SER A 786 -1.75 -29.61 6.02
N GLN A 787 -1.25 -30.84 5.97
CA GLN A 787 0.05 -31.16 5.37
C GLN A 787 0.03 -32.52 4.67
N ILE A 788 0.80 -32.66 3.60
CA ILE A 788 1.07 -33.96 2.96
C ILE A 788 2.59 -34.17 2.82
N GLY A 789 3.07 -35.36 3.19
CA GLY A 789 4.50 -35.69 3.14
C GLY A 789 4.99 -36.16 1.77
N ALA A 790 6.31 -36.15 1.57
CA ALA A 790 7.00 -36.54 0.33
C ALA A 790 6.53 -37.88 -0.28
N SER A 791 6.27 -38.89 0.56
CA SER A 791 5.80 -40.21 0.09
C SER A 791 4.39 -40.16 -0.51
N ALA A 792 3.48 -39.36 0.08
CA ALA A 792 2.14 -39.15 -0.44
C ALA A 792 2.17 -38.34 -1.74
N ILE A 793 2.99 -37.29 -1.80
CA ILE A 793 3.22 -36.49 -3.01
C ILE A 793 3.74 -37.36 -4.16
N ALA A 794 4.75 -38.19 -3.92
CA ALA A 794 5.29 -39.10 -4.91
C ALA A 794 4.27 -40.14 -5.39
N ALA A 795 3.44 -40.67 -4.49
CA ALA A 795 2.33 -41.57 -4.87
C ALA A 795 1.31 -40.85 -5.75
N LEU A 796 0.90 -39.63 -5.38
CA LEU A 796 -0.04 -38.82 -6.17
C LEU A 796 0.49 -38.50 -7.58
N ALA A 797 1.79 -38.24 -7.72
CA ALA A 797 2.41 -37.89 -9.00
C ALA A 797 2.77 -39.10 -9.90
N THR A 798 2.99 -40.29 -9.32
CA THR A 798 3.31 -41.53 -10.06
C THR A 798 2.11 -42.41 -10.36
N LEU A 799 0.90 -41.98 -9.96
CA LEU A 799 -0.38 -42.45 -10.45
C LEU A 799 -0.60 -42.08 -11.93
N ALA A 800 0.39 -42.37 -12.79
CA ALA A 800 0.39 -42.06 -14.23
C ALA A 800 -0.68 -42.82 -15.05
N ASP A 801 -1.60 -43.54 -14.38
CA ASP A 801 -2.80 -44.16 -14.93
C ASP A 801 -4.07 -43.88 -14.08
N ALA A 802 -4.04 -42.96 -13.11
CA ALA A 802 -5.27 -42.55 -12.42
C ALA A 802 -6.06 -41.54 -13.30
N PRO A 803 -7.32 -41.84 -13.66
CA PRO A 803 -8.16 -40.90 -14.41
C PRO A 803 -8.37 -39.59 -13.63
N SER A 804 -8.68 -38.51 -14.34
CA SER A 804 -9.21 -37.29 -13.74
C SER A 804 -10.32 -37.60 -12.73
N GLY A 805 -10.22 -37.07 -11.51
CA GLY A 805 -11.30 -37.10 -10.52
C GLY A 805 -11.24 -38.22 -9.48
N VAL A 806 -10.06 -38.61 -9.02
CA VAL A 806 -9.98 -39.37 -7.75
C VAL A 806 -10.47 -38.47 -6.61
N ILE A 807 -11.56 -38.86 -5.97
CA ILE A 807 -12.21 -38.11 -4.87
C ILE A 807 -11.56 -38.47 -3.54
N GLU A 808 -11.22 -39.75 -3.35
CA GLU A 808 -10.68 -40.26 -2.10
C GLU A 808 -9.82 -41.50 -2.40
N ASN A 809 -8.61 -41.55 -1.83
CA ASN A 809 -7.63 -42.62 -2.05
C ASN A 809 -7.01 -43.14 -0.75
N ALA A 810 -7.68 -42.94 0.38
CA ALA A 810 -7.35 -43.57 1.65
C ALA A 810 -7.96 -44.99 1.74
N GLY A 811 -7.59 -45.78 2.74
CA GLY A 811 -8.16 -47.12 2.96
C GLY A 811 -7.82 -48.16 1.87
N ASN A 812 -8.69 -49.18 1.73
CA ASN A 812 -8.47 -50.37 0.89
C ASN A 812 -9.04 -50.27 -0.54
N ILE A 813 -9.71 -49.17 -0.88
CA ILE A 813 -10.19 -48.85 -2.24
C ILE A 813 -9.90 -47.39 -2.59
N ALA A 814 -10.15 -47.00 -3.84
CA ALA A 814 -10.17 -45.62 -4.29
C ALA A 814 -11.55 -45.28 -4.86
N LEU A 815 -12.08 -44.12 -4.48
CA LEU A 815 -13.29 -43.54 -5.06
C LEU A 815 -12.88 -42.61 -6.21
N VAL A 816 -13.31 -42.95 -7.43
CA VAL A 816 -12.84 -42.28 -8.65
C VAL A 816 -14.02 -41.82 -9.50
N VAL A 817 -13.97 -40.59 -10.01
CA VAL A 817 -14.88 -40.13 -11.06
C VAL A 817 -14.44 -40.74 -12.39
N ALA A 818 -15.31 -41.55 -12.99
CA ALA A 818 -15.09 -42.21 -14.28
C ALA A 818 -16.10 -41.67 -15.31
N GLY A 819 -15.70 -40.66 -16.07
CA GLY A 819 -16.59 -39.91 -16.95
C GLY A 819 -17.54 -39.03 -16.12
N ASN A 820 -18.86 -39.21 -16.26
CA ASN A 820 -19.85 -38.53 -15.42
C ASN A 820 -20.33 -39.38 -14.23
N ASN A 821 -19.69 -40.52 -13.94
CA ASN A 821 -20.09 -41.49 -12.91
C ASN A 821 -19.02 -41.67 -11.83
N TYR A 822 -19.31 -42.43 -10.77
CA TYR A 822 -18.36 -42.74 -9.69
C TYR A 822 -18.02 -44.24 -9.64
N GLY A 823 -16.74 -44.60 -9.55
CA GLY A 823 -16.18 -45.95 -9.49
C GLY A 823 -15.59 -46.29 -8.13
N LEU A 824 -15.77 -47.54 -7.69
CA LEU A 824 -15.27 -48.10 -6.43
C LEU A 824 -14.14 -49.08 -6.73
N TYR A 825 -12.90 -48.60 -6.81
CA TYR A 825 -11.78 -49.38 -7.34
C TYR A 825 -10.94 -50.00 -6.23
N GLY A 826 -10.79 -51.33 -6.25
CA GLY A 826 -9.92 -52.05 -5.31
C GLY A 826 -8.45 -51.61 -5.43
N LYS A 827 -7.60 -51.90 -4.44
CA LYS A 827 -6.16 -51.59 -4.51
C LYS A 827 -5.29 -52.83 -4.74
N ASP A 828 -4.20 -52.69 -5.48
CA ASP A 828 -3.18 -53.74 -5.62
C ASP A 828 -2.24 -53.79 -4.39
N GLY A 829 -1.29 -54.73 -4.38
CA GLY A 829 -0.31 -54.88 -3.30
C GLY A 829 0.66 -53.70 -3.13
N SER A 830 0.60 -52.70 -4.01
CA SER A 830 1.35 -51.44 -3.96
C SER A 830 0.45 -50.24 -3.65
N GLY A 831 -0.86 -50.45 -3.41
CA GLY A 831 -1.82 -49.41 -3.08
C GLY A 831 -2.47 -48.71 -4.29
N ASN A 832 -2.23 -49.16 -5.52
CA ASN A 832 -2.78 -48.53 -6.73
C ASN A 832 -4.23 -48.96 -6.98
N PRO A 833 -5.12 -48.04 -7.42
CA PRO A 833 -6.46 -48.40 -7.87
C PRO A 833 -6.43 -49.43 -9.02
N THR A 834 -7.28 -50.45 -8.92
CA THR A 834 -7.47 -51.54 -9.89
C THR A 834 -8.88 -51.45 -10.47
N THR A 835 -9.50 -52.55 -10.89
CA THR A 835 -10.87 -52.55 -11.41
C THR A 835 -11.91 -52.70 -10.30
N GLY A 836 -13.06 -52.04 -10.45
CA GLY A 836 -14.21 -52.26 -9.58
C GLY A 836 -15.52 -51.73 -10.17
N PRO A 837 -16.66 -51.97 -9.51
CA PRO A 837 -17.97 -51.55 -10.01
C PRO A 837 -18.16 -50.03 -9.95
N LEU A 838 -19.11 -49.52 -10.73
CA LEU A 838 -19.62 -48.17 -10.54
C LEU A 838 -20.54 -48.14 -9.32
N LEU A 839 -20.49 -47.05 -8.55
CA LEU A 839 -21.51 -46.73 -7.57
C LEU A 839 -22.84 -46.54 -8.30
N ARG A 840 -23.88 -47.21 -7.83
CA ARG A 840 -25.21 -47.26 -8.44
C ARG A 840 -26.29 -46.94 -7.42
N TYR A 841 -27.33 -46.26 -7.88
CA TYR A 841 -28.54 -45.99 -7.10
C TYR A 841 -29.75 -46.47 -7.91
N GLN A 842 -30.58 -47.32 -7.30
CA GLN A 842 -31.74 -47.95 -7.94
C GLN A 842 -31.40 -48.67 -9.27
N GLY A 843 -30.20 -49.26 -9.36
CA GLY A 843 -29.73 -50.02 -10.52
C GLY A 843 -29.05 -49.18 -11.62
N GLY A 844 -29.19 -47.85 -11.60
CA GLY A 844 -28.49 -46.92 -12.50
C GLY A 844 -27.17 -46.42 -11.91
N ALA A 845 -26.18 -46.09 -12.75
CA ALA A 845 -24.93 -45.49 -12.29
C ALA A 845 -25.18 -44.12 -11.67
N VAL A 846 -24.50 -43.83 -10.56
CA VAL A 846 -24.59 -42.51 -9.92
C VAL A 846 -23.83 -41.51 -10.77
N THR A 847 -24.47 -40.39 -11.13
CA THR A 847 -23.84 -39.33 -11.93
C THR A 847 -23.58 -38.03 -11.15
N ALA A 848 -22.63 -37.22 -11.62
CA ALA A 848 -22.40 -35.88 -11.06
C ALA A 848 -23.69 -35.03 -11.13
N GLY A 849 -24.00 -34.32 -10.05
CA GLY A 849 -25.20 -33.49 -9.93
C GLY A 849 -26.53 -34.26 -9.80
N GLN A 850 -26.52 -35.60 -9.75
CA GLN A 850 -27.76 -36.40 -9.63
C GLN A 850 -28.51 -36.12 -8.32
N PHE A 851 -27.77 -35.87 -7.23
CA PHE A 851 -28.33 -35.55 -5.93
C PHE A 851 -28.06 -34.08 -5.63
N SER A 852 -29.09 -33.25 -5.74
CA SER A 852 -28.98 -31.80 -5.48
C SER A 852 -28.41 -31.57 -4.07
N GLY A 853 -27.24 -30.92 -4.01
CA GLY A 853 -26.54 -30.61 -2.77
C GLY A 853 -25.83 -31.78 -2.10
N TRP A 854 -25.61 -32.92 -2.78
CA TRP A 854 -24.89 -34.07 -2.23
C TRP A 854 -23.88 -34.64 -3.23
N SER A 855 -22.70 -34.97 -2.74
CA SER A 855 -21.61 -35.55 -3.56
C SER A 855 -20.93 -36.71 -2.84
N PRO A 856 -20.53 -37.79 -3.54
CA PRO A 856 -19.69 -38.83 -2.95
C PRO A 856 -18.38 -38.25 -2.41
N ALA A 857 -17.97 -38.68 -1.22
CA ALA A 857 -16.84 -38.11 -0.48
C ALA A 857 -15.82 -39.16 -0.01
N ALA A 858 -16.24 -40.40 0.28
CA ALA A 858 -15.33 -41.49 0.65
C ALA A 858 -15.96 -42.85 0.34
N ALA A 859 -15.14 -43.90 0.17
CA ALA A 859 -15.63 -45.27 0.07
C ALA A 859 -14.65 -46.30 0.65
N ALA A 860 -15.18 -47.41 1.19
CA ALA A 860 -14.37 -48.52 1.71
C ALA A 860 -14.94 -49.87 1.27
N GLN A 861 -14.08 -50.87 1.05
CA GLN A 861 -14.51 -52.24 0.76
C GLN A 861 -14.79 -53.01 2.06
N THR A 862 -15.89 -53.74 2.05
CA THR A 862 -16.32 -54.65 3.13
C THR A 862 -16.23 -56.10 2.67
N ALA A 863 -16.43 -57.06 3.59
CA ALA A 863 -16.37 -58.48 3.28
C ALA A 863 -17.41 -58.93 2.21
N SER A 864 -18.48 -58.16 1.99
CA SER A 864 -19.60 -58.54 1.12
C SER A 864 -19.98 -57.46 0.08
N GLY A 865 -19.21 -56.37 -0.03
CA GLY A 865 -19.53 -55.23 -0.89
C GLY A 865 -18.70 -54.01 -0.52
N TYR A 866 -19.34 -52.84 -0.46
CA TYR A 866 -18.69 -51.57 -0.13
C TYR A 866 -19.54 -50.76 0.86
N VAL A 867 -18.94 -49.74 1.43
CA VAL A 867 -19.62 -48.63 2.08
C VAL A 867 -19.19 -47.35 1.38
N ALA A 868 -20.08 -46.39 1.19
CA ALA A 868 -19.78 -45.09 0.58
C ALA A 868 -20.40 -43.96 1.38
N ALA A 869 -19.71 -42.83 1.52
CA ALA A 869 -20.22 -41.63 2.14
C ALA A 869 -20.55 -40.59 1.07
N LEU A 870 -21.76 -40.02 1.11
CA LEU A 870 -22.08 -38.79 0.39
C LEU A 870 -22.10 -37.64 1.39
N ARG A 871 -21.51 -36.51 1.04
CA ARG A 871 -21.43 -35.29 1.85
C ARG A 871 -22.42 -34.25 1.34
N SER A 872 -23.09 -33.56 2.25
CA SER A 872 -23.93 -32.40 1.94
C SER A 872 -23.07 -31.21 1.47
N ALA A 873 -23.65 -30.28 0.71
CA ALA A 873 -22.95 -29.12 0.16
C ALA A 873 -22.38 -28.18 1.25
N ASP A 874 -23.05 -28.08 2.39
CA ASP A 874 -22.59 -27.33 3.57
C ASP A 874 -21.60 -28.12 4.46
N ALA A 875 -21.27 -29.36 4.07
CA ALA A 875 -20.46 -30.30 4.83
C ALA A 875 -20.95 -30.59 6.26
N ALA A 876 -22.19 -30.24 6.61
CA ALA A 876 -22.74 -30.45 7.95
C ALA A 876 -23.26 -31.88 8.17
N SER A 877 -23.46 -32.65 7.11
CA SER A 877 -24.06 -33.98 7.17
C SER A 877 -23.53 -34.95 6.11
N TYR A 878 -23.64 -36.24 6.44
CA TYR A 878 -23.24 -37.36 5.61
C TYR A 878 -24.39 -38.35 5.42
N SER A 879 -24.49 -38.94 4.24
CA SER A 879 -25.34 -40.09 3.95
C SER A 879 -24.45 -41.30 3.72
N ILE A 880 -24.45 -42.24 4.66
CA ILE A 880 -23.63 -43.45 4.59
C ILE A 880 -24.43 -44.56 3.93
N TRP A 881 -23.93 -45.04 2.80
CA TRP A 881 -24.54 -46.05 1.96
C TRP A 881 -23.88 -47.40 2.20
N SER A 882 -24.68 -48.42 2.48
CA SER A 882 -24.28 -49.81 2.33
C SER A 882 -24.45 -50.20 0.87
N VAL A 883 -23.39 -50.69 0.25
CA VAL A 883 -23.33 -50.94 -1.19
C VAL A 883 -23.02 -52.43 -1.44
N ASP A 884 -23.75 -53.08 -2.33
CA ASP A 884 -23.50 -54.47 -2.69
C ASP A 884 -22.21 -54.65 -3.52
N ALA A 885 -21.78 -55.89 -3.76
CA ALA A 885 -20.59 -56.17 -4.57
C ALA A 885 -20.69 -55.71 -6.04
N GLY A 886 -21.91 -55.46 -6.54
CA GLY A 886 -22.17 -54.90 -7.88
C GLY A 886 -22.19 -53.37 -7.92
N GLY A 887 -21.99 -52.71 -6.78
CA GLY A 887 -21.98 -51.26 -6.65
C GLY A 887 -23.34 -50.63 -6.36
N ASN A 888 -24.43 -51.40 -6.16
CA ASN A 888 -25.74 -50.82 -5.86
C ASN A 888 -25.89 -50.45 -4.40
N CYS A 889 -26.37 -49.23 -4.15
CA CYS A 889 -26.85 -48.83 -2.83
C CYS A 889 -28.01 -49.72 -2.39
N VAL A 890 -27.84 -50.39 -1.25
CA VAL A 890 -28.84 -51.28 -0.61
C VAL A 890 -29.60 -50.52 0.47
N THR A 891 -28.88 -49.80 1.33
CA THR A 891 -29.44 -48.98 2.41
C THR A 891 -28.62 -47.71 2.58
N SER A 892 -29.25 -46.62 3.01
CA SER A 892 -28.56 -45.37 3.36
C SER A 892 -28.97 -44.88 4.75
N VAL A 893 -28.03 -44.32 5.51
CA VAL A 893 -28.26 -43.72 6.83
C VAL A 893 -27.72 -42.29 6.85
N GLY A 894 -28.55 -41.32 7.26
CA GLY A 894 -28.11 -39.95 7.50
C GLY A 894 -27.40 -39.82 8.85
N ILE A 895 -26.28 -39.12 8.87
CA ILE A 895 -25.39 -38.92 10.01
C ILE A 895 -24.92 -37.46 9.98
N GLU A 896 -25.07 -36.73 11.07
CA GLU A 896 -24.51 -35.37 11.17
C GLU A 896 -22.99 -35.42 11.39
N LYS A 897 -22.27 -34.36 10.98
CA LYS A 897 -20.80 -34.27 11.09
C LYS A 897 -20.26 -34.55 12.50
N ASN A 898 -21.01 -34.17 13.54
CA ASN A 898 -20.62 -34.33 14.94
C ASN A 898 -21.20 -35.60 15.61
N ASP A 899 -21.88 -36.46 14.86
CA ASP A 899 -22.47 -37.67 15.40
C ASP A 899 -21.39 -38.75 15.64
N PRO A 900 -21.29 -39.33 16.85
CA PRO A 900 -20.30 -40.35 17.17
C PRO A 900 -20.30 -41.59 16.26
N ARG A 901 -21.41 -41.84 15.54
CA ARG A 901 -21.48 -42.91 14.55
C ARG A 901 -20.54 -42.64 13.37
N LEU A 902 -20.27 -41.38 13.02
CA LEU A 902 -19.37 -41.00 11.94
C LEU A 902 -17.94 -41.46 12.19
N TRP A 903 -17.45 -41.39 13.43
CA TRP A 903 -16.11 -41.84 13.83
C TRP A 903 -15.83 -43.31 13.52
N SER A 904 -16.85 -44.16 13.69
CA SER A 904 -16.74 -45.58 13.34
C SER A 904 -16.57 -45.79 11.83
N TYR A 905 -17.19 -44.93 11.02
CA TYR A 905 -17.06 -44.93 9.58
C TYR A 905 -15.76 -44.28 9.13
N GLU A 906 -15.27 -43.22 9.77
CA GLU A 906 -13.94 -42.66 9.51
C GLU A 906 -12.84 -43.70 9.65
N THR A 907 -12.91 -44.51 10.71
CA THR A 907 -11.98 -45.64 10.90
C THR A 907 -12.09 -46.67 9.77
N GLN A 908 -13.30 -46.87 9.25
CA GLN A 908 -13.56 -47.81 8.16
C GLN A 908 -13.11 -47.29 6.80
N PHE A 909 -13.25 -45.99 6.54
CA PHE A 909 -12.75 -45.29 5.35
C PHE A 909 -11.24 -45.01 5.44
N ASN A 910 -10.69 -44.99 6.66
CA ASN A 910 -9.38 -44.43 6.97
C ASN A 910 -9.26 -42.98 6.46
N PHE A 911 -10.34 -42.21 6.61
CA PHE A 911 -10.50 -40.85 6.09
C PHE A 911 -11.25 -40.00 7.13
N ASP A 912 -10.78 -38.78 7.38
CA ASP A 912 -11.38 -37.85 8.32
C ASP A 912 -12.58 -37.14 7.67
N LEU A 913 -13.78 -37.66 7.92
CA LEU A 913 -15.04 -37.06 7.47
C LEU A 913 -15.46 -35.90 8.39
N GLY A 914 -15.08 -35.94 9.67
CA GLY A 914 -15.34 -34.90 10.65
C GLY A 914 -14.53 -33.62 10.44
N GLY A 915 -13.46 -33.64 9.64
CA GLY A 915 -12.57 -32.51 9.40
C GLY A 915 -12.02 -31.92 10.71
N ASP A 916 -11.79 -32.76 11.72
CA ASP A 916 -11.26 -32.38 13.03
C ASP A 916 -9.76 -32.72 13.20
N GLY A 917 -9.14 -33.22 12.12
CA GLY A 917 -7.73 -33.60 12.05
C GLY A 917 -7.47 -35.00 12.61
N LYS A 918 -8.49 -35.79 12.94
CA LYS A 918 -8.35 -37.15 13.49
C LYS A 918 -9.26 -38.15 12.75
N ILE A 919 -8.81 -39.40 12.66
CA ILE A 919 -9.63 -40.52 12.16
C ILE A 919 -10.20 -41.25 13.37
N GLY A 920 -11.52 -41.20 13.55
CA GLY A 920 -12.19 -41.86 14.67
C GLY A 920 -12.41 -40.94 15.88
N ALA A 921 -12.77 -41.52 17.03
CA ALA A 921 -13.28 -40.74 18.15
C ALA A 921 -12.24 -39.71 18.67
N PRO A 922 -12.63 -38.45 18.92
CA PRO A 922 -11.76 -37.44 19.49
C PRO A 922 -11.44 -37.82 20.93
N LEU A 923 -10.28 -38.44 21.15
CA LEU A 923 -9.74 -38.68 22.48
C LEU A 923 -9.27 -37.34 23.05
N SER A 924 -10.13 -36.65 23.79
CA SER A 924 -9.73 -35.52 24.64
C SER A 924 -10.16 -35.75 26.10
N PRO A 925 -9.27 -35.48 27.09
CA PRO A 925 -9.51 -35.76 28.52
C PRO A 925 -10.64 -34.94 29.17
N SER A 926 -11.22 -33.95 28.48
CA SER A 926 -12.18 -32.99 29.07
C SER A 926 -13.60 -33.55 29.28
N GLY A 927 -13.89 -34.78 28.81
CA GLY A 927 -15.21 -35.41 28.95
C GLY A 927 -15.36 -36.36 30.15
N VAL A 928 -14.30 -36.61 30.92
CA VAL A 928 -14.35 -37.60 32.01
C VAL A 928 -15.04 -37.01 33.24
N ILE A 929 -16.20 -37.58 33.60
CA ILE A 929 -16.99 -37.16 34.77
C ILE A 929 -16.48 -37.84 36.04
N GLU A 930 -16.12 -39.12 35.95
CA GLU A 930 -15.64 -39.91 37.08
C GLU A 930 -14.66 -40.98 36.61
N ASN A 931 -13.57 -41.17 37.36
CA ASN A 931 -12.45 -42.06 37.01
C ASN A 931 -11.92 -42.86 38.22
N ALA A 932 -12.77 -43.17 39.22
CA ALA A 932 -12.34 -43.86 40.43
C ALA A 932 -12.79 -45.34 40.40
N GLY A 933 -12.19 -46.14 39.53
CA GLY A 933 -12.52 -47.57 39.42
C GLY A 933 -11.89 -48.24 38.20
N ASN A 934 -12.47 -49.34 37.73
CA ASN A 934 -12.04 -50.03 36.49
C ASN A 934 -12.85 -49.55 35.27
N ILE A 935 -13.78 -48.63 35.49
CA ILE A 935 -14.71 -48.06 34.51
C ILE A 935 -14.76 -46.53 34.73
N ALA A 936 -14.68 -45.75 33.66
CA ALA A 936 -14.85 -44.31 33.65
C ALA A 936 -16.24 -43.93 33.12
N LEU A 937 -16.88 -42.92 33.73
CA LEU A 937 -18.09 -42.28 33.20
C LEU A 937 -17.67 -41.06 32.38
N VAL A 938 -18.07 -41.01 31.10
CA VAL A 938 -17.65 -39.94 30.18
C VAL A 938 -18.89 -39.26 29.57
N ALA A 939 -18.91 -37.93 29.57
CA ALA A 939 -19.88 -37.10 28.86
C ALA A 939 -19.30 -36.66 27.50
N LEU A 940 -20.05 -36.93 26.44
CA LEU A 940 -19.67 -36.64 25.05
C LEU A 940 -20.91 -36.16 24.28
N GLY A 941 -20.90 -34.91 23.81
CA GLY A 941 -21.93 -34.38 22.91
C GLY A 941 -23.38 -34.51 23.44
N GLY A 942 -23.59 -34.37 24.75
CA GLY A 942 -24.91 -34.51 25.40
C GLY A 942 -25.32 -35.94 25.79
N TYR A 943 -24.46 -36.93 25.59
CA TYR A 943 -24.67 -38.34 25.97
C TYR A 943 -23.68 -38.80 27.04
N TYR A 944 -24.02 -39.88 27.76
CA TYR A 944 -23.18 -40.49 28.79
C TYR A 944 -22.77 -41.92 28.40
N GLY A 945 -21.51 -42.31 28.64
CA GLY A 945 -21.03 -43.67 28.39
C GLY A 945 -20.14 -44.22 29.50
N LEU A 946 -20.11 -45.55 29.62
CA LEU A 946 -19.28 -46.29 30.58
C LEU A 946 -18.12 -46.96 29.85
N TYR A 947 -16.89 -46.51 30.11
CA TYR A 947 -15.69 -46.88 29.38
C TYR A 947 -14.77 -47.72 30.28
N GLY A 948 -14.21 -48.83 29.78
CA GLY A 948 -13.16 -49.55 30.52
C GLY A 948 -11.87 -48.73 30.60
N MET A 949 -10.96 -49.03 31.53
CA MET A 949 -9.67 -48.35 31.63
C MET A 949 -8.50 -49.20 31.13
N ASP A 950 -7.50 -48.57 30.52
CA ASP A 950 -6.23 -49.21 30.20
C ASP A 950 -5.32 -49.32 31.44
N SER A 951 -4.15 -49.95 31.28
CA SER A 951 -3.17 -50.11 32.37
C SER A 951 -2.55 -48.79 32.87
N ALA A 952 -2.75 -47.69 32.15
CA ALA A 952 -2.28 -46.36 32.52
C ALA A 952 -3.38 -45.49 33.16
N GLY A 953 -4.61 -46.03 33.33
CA GLY A 953 -5.73 -45.33 33.96
C GLY A 953 -6.51 -44.42 33.00
N ASN A 954 -6.34 -44.58 31.69
CA ASN A 954 -7.07 -43.82 30.68
C ASN A 954 -8.34 -44.57 30.25
N PRO A 955 -9.48 -43.86 30.04
CA PRO A 955 -10.67 -44.45 29.45
C PRO A 955 -10.41 -44.99 28.04
N THR A 956 -10.90 -46.20 27.74
CA THR A 956 -10.70 -46.91 26.47
C THR A 956 -11.92 -46.80 25.56
N THR A 957 -12.67 -47.88 25.35
CA THR A 957 -13.94 -47.88 24.59
C THR A 957 -15.04 -48.49 25.46
N GLY A 958 -16.27 -47.99 25.34
CA GLY A 958 -17.38 -48.61 26.05
C GLY A 958 -18.77 -48.16 25.60
N PRO A 959 -19.82 -48.88 26.04
CA PRO A 959 -21.19 -48.61 25.61
C PRO A 959 -21.72 -47.29 26.17
N LEU A 960 -22.51 -46.59 25.36
CA LEU A 960 -23.32 -45.47 25.79
C LEU A 960 -24.49 -45.95 26.66
N LEU A 961 -24.81 -45.20 27.72
CA LEU A 961 -26.01 -45.41 28.52
C LEU A 961 -27.25 -45.06 27.69
N ARG A 962 -28.21 -45.97 27.66
CA ARG A 962 -29.50 -45.81 26.97
C ARG A 962 -30.62 -45.91 28.01
N TYR A 963 -31.65 -45.08 27.88
CA TYR A 963 -32.92 -45.25 28.60
C TYR A 963 -33.89 -46.10 27.78
#